data_AF-A0A938B4E8-F1
#
_entry.id   AF-A0A938B4E8-F1
#
_cell.length_a   1.000
_cell.length_b   1.000
_cell.length_c   1.000
_cell.angle_alpha   90.00
_cell.angle_beta   90.00
_cell.angle_gamma   90.00
#
_symmetry.space_group_name_H-M   'P 1'
#
loop_
_entity.id
_entity.type
_entity.pdbx_description
1 polymer ?
#
loop_
_entity_poly.entity_id
_entity_poly.type
_entity_poly.pdbx_seq_one_letter_code
_entity_poly.pdbx_strand_id
1 'polypeptide(L)'
;MSQGLRDIQTYDVATELERILVPRLAERLHHRGPGHCMRVTDLEVDLMVRVCGRLRAEVPGANVVVLSNGTTPGIPVQVAVTSTKLVELRNPLADGTLRPPLLVFVPNDVRAAAEDSFGIATFEDVQVGNVYHDLREQLLREVPASLRGVLGACLQRLETGETPWPFADPVAMGRFLLTGKLNDHDPAAYGAAIYELGLIPDFELLQDPARAPQRLVRNRDSVATLTWSSKSERGRVLDLHLRQRAFRQQLGNFLSEAGLEDPRVWTRRIVLDRSLWPLAFHRWEFEDGGQEPDAIYIGAVTTDLPTVPDDVEDDKLGQLVGQQILPLKGGGPQKFSVRFRVDPQPSRVQGLAKFVLQVCSQERGPVGLVRNKSVWKTASQQTSVSFTKLNKVAWEEGWHYVRVLAQSADGNLVPLVDEAGQPLPWAPEENDLPAIPPNTSDLFYVLPEDDVDIEPIQRAIPRESSVSHAALRLQFTALQEGRALEAMAPTTVKWAERRPRGRVVGTDMLEAQFPREGTYQVPISHALKLVEHKILADANGPLYWRIPLALGVAGPSTGEVTQWPQTPATQSFLTARRQYFDVVRGGIKELITQGVDFRSARDAIMAYASAYLSLLQELGHRVEVSDTFEAQLAFADLRHMLALDSVFLTVTDHRERRREATLIAPTHPLRALWLATWAALGQTWLAELHTAPKEFVGPTREALLRQLAPVAFPPVLPTETGHILIAVDNLNPFWALYAPSPG
;
A
#
# COMPACT_ATOMS: atom_id res chain seq x y z
N MET A 1 -30.62 14.74 -32.81
CA MET A 1 -31.59 13.83 -33.46
C MET A 1 -32.59 14.59 -34.35
N SER A 2 -32.46 14.50 -35.67
CA SER A 2 -33.42 15.08 -36.63
C SER A 2 -34.50 14.09 -37.11
N GLN A 3 -34.29 12.78 -36.94
CA GLN A 3 -35.17 11.74 -37.48
C GLN A 3 -35.98 10.93 -36.43
N GLY A 4 -35.70 11.07 -35.13
CA GLY A 4 -36.31 10.26 -34.05
C GLY A 4 -35.55 8.95 -33.81
N LEU A 5 -35.75 8.33 -32.65
CA LEU A 5 -35.03 7.10 -32.26
C LEU A 5 -35.73 5.86 -32.83
N ARG A 6 -34.99 4.98 -33.51
CA ARG A 6 -35.45 3.63 -33.82
C ARG A 6 -35.50 2.81 -32.53
N ASP A 7 -36.71 2.45 -32.13
CA ASP A 7 -36.99 1.64 -30.95
C ASP A 7 -36.60 0.17 -31.17
N ILE A 8 -35.89 -0.40 -30.20
CA ILE A 8 -35.39 -1.76 -30.24
C ILE A 8 -36.52 -2.78 -30.06
N GLN A 9 -36.62 -3.77 -30.94
CA GLN A 9 -37.61 -4.83 -30.87
C GLN A 9 -37.02 -6.11 -30.27
N THR A 10 -37.86 -6.99 -29.74
CA THR A 10 -37.44 -8.30 -29.19
C THR A 10 -36.66 -9.13 -30.22
N TYR A 11 -37.00 -9.01 -31.50
CA TYR A 11 -36.29 -9.65 -32.60
C TYR A 11 -34.83 -9.19 -32.75
N ASP A 12 -34.55 -7.90 -32.55
CA ASP A 12 -33.20 -7.34 -32.69
C ASP A 12 -32.26 -7.93 -31.62
N VAL A 13 -32.74 -8.03 -30.37
CA VAL A 13 -31.99 -8.65 -29.26
C VAL A 13 -31.74 -10.13 -29.53
N ALA A 14 -32.77 -10.85 -29.99
CA ALA A 14 -32.65 -12.28 -30.29
C ALA A 14 -31.62 -12.56 -31.40
N THR A 15 -31.53 -11.70 -32.42
CA THR A 15 -30.52 -11.83 -33.50
C THR A 15 -29.10 -11.67 -32.98
N GLU A 16 -28.83 -10.73 -32.08
CA GLU A 16 -27.49 -10.55 -31.52
C GLU A 16 -27.12 -11.67 -30.52
N LEU A 17 -28.06 -12.13 -29.69
CA LEU A 17 -27.84 -13.30 -28.83
C LEU A 17 -27.54 -14.56 -29.65
N GLU A 18 -28.25 -14.76 -30.76
CA GLU A 18 -28.01 -15.87 -31.68
C GLU A 18 -26.57 -15.86 -32.24
N ARG A 19 -26.00 -14.69 -32.54
CA ARG A 19 -24.61 -14.55 -33.02
C ARG A 19 -23.57 -15.00 -32.01
N ILE A 20 -23.88 -14.94 -30.72
CA ILE A 20 -23.00 -15.38 -29.63
C ILE A 20 -23.20 -16.87 -29.35
N LEU A 21 -24.46 -17.31 -29.32
CA LEU A 21 -24.82 -18.67 -28.93
C LEU A 21 -24.47 -19.73 -29.98
N VAL A 22 -24.69 -19.42 -31.26
CA VAL A 22 -24.49 -20.40 -32.34
C VAL A 22 -23.03 -20.86 -32.41
N PRO A 23 -22.00 -19.99 -32.48
CA PRO A 23 -20.61 -20.44 -32.54
C PRO A 23 -20.19 -21.26 -31.31
N ARG A 24 -20.60 -20.83 -30.11
CA ARG A 24 -20.27 -21.51 -28.85
C ARG A 24 -20.88 -22.91 -28.76
N LEU A 25 -22.13 -23.06 -29.18
CA LEU A 25 -22.81 -24.36 -29.20
C LEU A 25 -22.32 -25.24 -30.36
N ALA A 26 -22.02 -24.65 -31.52
CA ALA A 26 -21.44 -25.36 -32.65
C ALA A 26 -20.05 -25.92 -32.30
N GLU A 27 -19.17 -25.13 -31.68
CA GLU A 27 -17.86 -25.59 -31.22
C GLU A 27 -18.00 -26.77 -30.26
N ARG A 28 -18.91 -26.67 -29.27
CA ARG A 28 -19.19 -27.80 -28.37
C ARG A 28 -19.66 -29.03 -29.11
N LEU A 29 -20.59 -28.89 -30.05
CA LEU A 29 -21.10 -30.00 -30.86
C LEU A 29 -19.99 -30.68 -31.69
N HIS A 30 -19.07 -29.91 -32.28
CA HIS A 30 -17.93 -30.47 -33.03
C HIS A 30 -16.96 -31.28 -32.16
N HIS A 31 -16.84 -30.95 -30.88
CA HIS A 31 -15.98 -31.66 -29.92
C HIS A 31 -16.66 -32.87 -29.25
N ARG A 32 -17.91 -33.19 -29.60
CA ARG A 32 -18.63 -34.34 -29.02
C ARG A 32 -18.77 -35.47 -30.04
N GLY A 33 -18.49 -36.69 -29.57
CA GLY A 33 -18.57 -37.91 -30.38
C GLY A 33 -19.98 -38.52 -30.41
N PRO A 34 -20.20 -39.53 -31.28
CA PRO A 34 -21.45 -40.27 -31.34
C PRO A 34 -21.89 -40.82 -29.98
N GLY A 35 -23.20 -40.77 -29.70
CA GLY A 35 -23.82 -41.20 -28.44
C GLY A 35 -23.92 -40.12 -27.37
N HIS A 36 -23.24 -38.99 -27.55
CA HIS A 36 -23.26 -37.90 -26.56
C HIS A 36 -24.56 -37.10 -26.61
N CYS A 37 -25.17 -36.85 -25.45
CA CYS A 37 -26.45 -36.16 -25.31
C CYS A 37 -26.28 -34.90 -24.44
N MET A 38 -26.80 -33.78 -24.91
CA MET A 38 -26.68 -32.46 -24.30
C MET A 38 -28.04 -31.78 -24.22
N ARG A 39 -28.28 -31.00 -23.17
CA ARG A 39 -29.49 -30.20 -23.01
C ARG A 39 -29.15 -28.73 -22.73
N VAL A 40 -29.98 -27.83 -23.24
CA VAL A 40 -29.91 -26.38 -22.96
C VAL A 40 -31.26 -25.91 -22.43
N THR A 41 -31.25 -25.28 -21.26
CA THR A 41 -32.40 -24.67 -20.59
C THR A 41 -32.25 -23.14 -20.55
N ASP A 42 -33.23 -22.44 -19.96
CA ASP A 42 -33.13 -21.02 -19.60
C ASP A 42 -32.94 -20.04 -20.77
N LEU A 43 -33.53 -20.37 -21.92
CA LEU A 43 -33.65 -19.47 -23.08
C LEU A 43 -35.13 -19.26 -23.43
N GLU A 44 -35.46 -18.10 -24.00
CA GLU A 44 -36.79 -17.87 -24.57
C GLU A 44 -37.03 -18.79 -25.78
N VAL A 45 -38.27 -19.26 -25.95
CA VAL A 45 -38.67 -20.22 -27.00
C VAL A 45 -38.28 -19.72 -28.39
N ASP A 46 -38.49 -18.43 -28.67
CA ASP A 46 -38.15 -17.80 -29.94
C ASP A 46 -36.64 -17.88 -30.25
N LEU A 47 -35.79 -17.70 -29.23
CA LEU A 47 -34.34 -17.81 -29.36
C LEU A 47 -33.91 -19.27 -29.51
N MET A 48 -34.52 -20.20 -28.74
CA MET A 48 -34.27 -21.64 -28.88
C MET A 48 -34.53 -22.12 -30.31
N VAL A 49 -35.67 -21.73 -30.90
CA VAL A 49 -36.04 -22.12 -32.26
C VAL A 49 -35.06 -21.55 -33.30
N ARG A 50 -34.67 -20.28 -33.17
CA ARG A 50 -33.70 -19.63 -34.06
C ARG A 50 -32.33 -20.31 -34.01
N VAL A 51 -31.78 -20.47 -32.81
CA VAL A 51 -30.48 -21.11 -32.59
C VAL A 51 -30.52 -22.57 -33.06
N CYS A 52 -31.60 -23.30 -32.76
CA CYS A 52 -31.80 -24.67 -33.25
C CYS A 52 -31.76 -24.75 -34.78
N GLY A 53 -32.47 -23.86 -35.47
CA GLY A 53 -32.49 -23.81 -36.93
C GLY A 53 -31.10 -23.61 -37.52
N ARG A 54 -30.33 -22.66 -36.97
CA ARG A 54 -28.97 -22.39 -37.42
C ARG A 54 -27.98 -23.49 -37.12
N LEU A 55 -28.02 -24.07 -35.91
CA LEU A 55 -27.14 -25.18 -35.56
C LEU A 55 -27.35 -26.41 -36.44
N ARG A 56 -28.58 -26.69 -36.88
CA ARG A 56 -28.86 -27.77 -37.85
C ARG A 56 -28.23 -27.50 -39.22
N ALA A 57 -28.12 -26.24 -39.62
CA ALA A 57 -27.47 -25.87 -40.87
C ALA A 57 -25.94 -25.89 -40.76
N GLU A 58 -25.39 -25.44 -39.62
CA GLU A 58 -23.95 -25.31 -39.38
C GLU A 58 -23.28 -26.64 -38.98
N VAL A 59 -24.01 -27.51 -38.27
CA VAL A 59 -23.54 -28.81 -37.79
C VAL A 59 -24.49 -29.93 -38.25
N PRO A 60 -24.51 -30.28 -39.56
CA PRO A 60 -25.42 -31.31 -40.09
C PRO A 60 -25.14 -32.72 -39.54
N GLY A 61 -23.95 -32.93 -38.96
CA GLY A 61 -23.55 -34.17 -38.29
C GLY A 61 -24.11 -34.36 -36.88
N ALA A 62 -24.94 -33.45 -36.37
CA ALA A 62 -25.57 -33.55 -35.05
C ALA A 62 -27.10 -33.46 -35.14
N ASN A 63 -27.78 -34.11 -34.20
CA ASN A 63 -29.23 -34.00 -34.04
C ASN A 63 -29.54 -32.84 -33.08
N VAL A 64 -30.05 -31.73 -33.60
CA VAL A 64 -30.45 -30.57 -32.79
C VAL A 64 -31.96 -30.38 -32.86
N VAL A 65 -32.62 -30.38 -31.70
CA VAL A 65 -34.09 -30.42 -31.59
C VAL A 65 -34.60 -29.55 -30.44
N VAL A 66 -35.87 -29.18 -30.46
CA VAL A 66 -36.55 -28.46 -29.37
C VAL A 66 -37.63 -29.37 -28.77
N LEU A 67 -37.63 -29.55 -27.45
CA LEU A 67 -38.65 -30.34 -26.77
C LEU A 67 -39.99 -29.60 -26.81
N SER A 68 -41.04 -30.31 -27.20
CA SER A 68 -42.41 -29.79 -27.22
C SER A 68 -43.40 -30.84 -26.74
N ASN A 69 -44.41 -30.40 -25.98
CA ASN A 69 -45.57 -31.20 -25.60
C ASN A 69 -46.77 -30.97 -26.55
N GLY A 70 -46.57 -30.25 -27.67
CA GLY A 70 -47.61 -29.90 -28.64
C GLY A 70 -48.51 -28.73 -28.23
N THR A 71 -48.32 -28.17 -27.04
CA THR A 71 -49.12 -27.03 -26.53
C THR A 71 -48.33 -25.72 -26.43
N THR A 72 -47.00 -25.77 -26.47
CA THR A 72 -46.14 -24.59 -26.44
C THR A 72 -46.22 -23.84 -27.79
N PRO A 73 -46.75 -22.61 -27.83
CA PRO A 73 -46.81 -21.81 -29.05
C PRO A 73 -45.41 -21.40 -29.51
N GLY A 74 -45.22 -21.22 -30.83
CA GLY A 74 -43.97 -20.70 -31.41
C GLY A 74 -42.92 -21.74 -31.81
N ILE A 75 -43.11 -23.03 -31.52
CA ILE A 75 -42.17 -24.10 -31.91
C ILE A 75 -42.60 -24.73 -33.25
N PRO A 76 -41.81 -24.63 -34.34
CA PRO A 76 -42.13 -25.27 -35.62
C PRO A 76 -42.07 -26.80 -35.54
N VAL A 77 -42.99 -27.48 -36.22
CA VAL A 77 -43.08 -28.96 -36.26
C VAL A 77 -41.78 -29.62 -36.75
N GLN A 78 -41.00 -28.94 -37.59
CA GLN A 78 -39.77 -29.47 -38.16
C GLN A 78 -38.63 -29.61 -37.13
N VAL A 79 -38.67 -28.83 -36.05
CA VAL A 79 -37.66 -28.85 -34.97
C VAL A 79 -38.21 -29.44 -33.67
N ALA A 80 -39.52 -29.58 -33.54
CA ALA A 80 -40.19 -30.09 -32.36
C ALA A 80 -40.03 -31.62 -32.21
N VAL A 81 -39.70 -32.08 -31.00
CA VAL A 81 -39.73 -33.50 -30.61
C VAL A 81 -40.51 -33.70 -29.32
N THR A 82 -41.20 -34.84 -29.21
CA THR A 82 -41.86 -35.27 -27.97
C THR A 82 -40.86 -35.94 -27.03
N SER A 83 -41.19 -36.03 -25.75
CA SER A 83 -40.35 -36.72 -24.74
C SER A 83 -40.03 -38.16 -25.12
N THR A 84 -41.01 -38.91 -25.63
CA THR A 84 -40.80 -40.30 -26.11
C THR A 84 -39.84 -40.35 -27.29
N LYS A 85 -39.96 -39.41 -28.25
CA LYS A 85 -39.07 -39.36 -29.41
C LYS A 85 -37.65 -38.95 -29.01
N LEU A 86 -37.51 -38.06 -28.03
CA LEU A 86 -36.21 -37.66 -27.50
C LEU A 86 -35.48 -38.85 -26.87
N VAL A 87 -36.18 -39.70 -26.11
CA VAL A 87 -35.61 -40.94 -25.55
C VAL A 87 -35.19 -41.92 -26.66
N GLU A 88 -35.97 -42.02 -27.74
CA GLU A 88 -35.59 -42.82 -28.92
C GLU A 88 -34.31 -42.30 -29.59
N LEU A 89 -34.16 -40.97 -29.72
CA LEU A 89 -32.97 -40.32 -30.30
C LEU A 89 -31.73 -40.43 -29.42
N ARG A 90 -31.90 -40.61 -28.10
CA ARG A 90 -30.82 -40.86 -27.14
C ARG A 90 -30.26 -42.29 -27.26
N ASN A 91 -31.13 -43.27 -27.50
CA ASN A 91 -30.73 -44.68 -27.47
C ASN A 91 -29.97 -45.10 -28.75
N PRO A 92 -29.00 -46.04 -28.66
CA PRO A 92 -28.36 -46.63 -29.82
C PRO A 92 -29.35 -47.25 -30.81
N LEU A 93 -28.93 -47.43 -32.07
CA LEU A 93 -29.72 -48.18 -33.04
C LEU A 93 -29.82 -49.67 -32.65
N ALA A 94 -30.75 -50.41 -33.25
CA ALA A 94 -31.00 -51.81 -32.91
C ALA A 94 -29.79 -52.75 -33.15
N ASP A 95 -28.83 -52.32 -33.96
CA ASP A 95 -27.55 -52.99 -34.23
C ASP A 95 -26.42 -52.60 -33.25
N GLY A 96 -26.72 -51.76 -32.26
CA GLY A 96 -25.77 -51.29 -31.24
C GLY A 96 -24.94 -50.07 -31.67
N THR A 97 -25.13 -49.53 -32.88
CA THR A 97 -24.39 -48.35 -33.34
C THR A 97 -24.85 -47.07 -32.61
N LEU A 98 -23.89 -46.25 -32.20
CA LEU A 98 -24.16 -44.98 -31.53
C LEU A 98 -24.64 -43.93 -32.53
N ARG A 99 -25.73 -43.23 -32.17
CA ARG A 99 -26.27 -42.14 -33.00
C ARG A 99 -25.36 -40.91 -32.96
N PRO A 100 -25.49 -39.97 -33.91
CA PRO A 100 -24.77 -38.71 -33.85
C PRO A 100 -25.12 -37.90 -32.58
N PRO A 101 -24.25 -36.95 -32.16
CA PRO A 101 -24.48 -36.14 -30.96
C PRO A 101 -25.86 -35.48 -30.97
N LEU A 102 -26.54 -35.50 -29.82
CA LEU A 102 -27.89 -34.96 -29.64
C LEU A 102 -27.85 -33.73 -28.74
N LEU A 103 -28.37 -32.60 -29.22
CA LEU A 103 -28.61 -31.39 -28.43
C LEU A 103 -30.11 -31.08 -28.40
N VAL A 104 -30.68 -30.99 -27.20
CA VAL A 104 -32.08 -30.62 -27.01
C VAL A 104 -32.21 -29.28 -26.30
N PHE A 105 -33.00 -28.37 -26.86
CA PHE A 105 -33.49 -27.20 -26.14
C PHE A 105 -34.75 -27.56 -25.37
N VAL A 106 -34.77 -27.26 -24.08
CA VAL A 106 -35.87 -27.60 -23.17
C VAL A 106 -36.52 -26.30 -22.67
N PRO A 107 -37.70 -25.91 -23.19
CA PRO A 107 -38.40 -24.72 -22.73
C PRO A 107 -38.83 -24.85 -21.27
N ASN A 108 -38.75 -23.74 -20.51
CA ASN A 108 -39.03 -23.72 -19.07
C ASN A 108 -40.48 -24.11 -18.72
N ASP A 109 -41.43 -23.88 -19.64
CA ASP A 109 -42.86 -24.15 -19.42
C ASP A 109 -43.28 -25.60 -19.77
N VAL A 110 -42.38 -26.42 -20.29
CA VAL A 110 -42.70 -27.80 -20.69
C VAL A 110 -42.51 -28.75 -19.52
N ARG A 111 -43.63 -29.21 -18.95
CA ARG A 111 -43.64 -30.37 -18.03
C ARG A 111 -43.85 -31.66 -18.80
N ALA A 112 -42.98 -32.65 -18.62
CA ALA A 112 -43.00 -33.90 -19.38
C ALA A 112 -42.98 -35.14 -18.48
N ALA A 113 -43.77 -36.15 -18.84
CA ALA A 113 -43.95 -37.38 -18.05
C ALA A 113 -42.71 -38.29 -17.93
N ALA A 114 -41.58 -37.92 -18.57
CA ALA A 114 -40.33 -38.69 -18.59
C ALA A 114 -39.09 -37.82 -18.31
N GLU A 115 -39.25 -36.74 -17.53
CA GLU A 115 -38.16 -35.80 -17.17
C GLU A 115 -36.91 -36.50 -16.62
N ASP A 116 -37.06 -37.56 -15.84
CA ASP A 116 -35.93 -38.36 -15.32
C ASP A 116 -35.08 -39.01 -16.42
N SER A 117 -35.66 -39.24 -17.61
CA SER A 117 -34.98 -39.91 -18.73
C SER A 117 -34.09 -38.98 -19.56
N PHE A 118 -34.27 -37.66 -19.43
CA PHE A 118 -33.45 -36.62 -20.08
C PHE A 118 -32.98 -35.52 -19.10
N GLY A 119 -32.88 -35.88 -17.82
CA GLY A 119 -32.28 -35.06 -16.77
C GLY A 119 -30.75 -35.05 -16.82
N ILE A 120 -30.12 -34.38 -15.86
CA ILE A 120 -28.65 -34.20 -15.79
C ILE A 120 -27.89 -35.53 -15.68
N ALA A 121 -28.56 -36.59 -15.20
CA ALA A 121 -27.98 -37.94 -15.12
C ALA A 121 -27.81 -38.61 -16.49
N THR A 122 -28.53 -38.17 -17.52
CA THR A 122 -28.52 -38.77 -18.86
C THR A 122 -28.11 -37.81 -19.97
N PHE A 123 -28.19 -36.49 -19.74
CA PHE A 123 -27.78 -35.44 -20.66
C PHE A 123 -26.79 -34.51 -19.97
N GLU A 124 -25.70 -34.16 -20.67
CA GLU A 124 -24.82 -33.06 -20.26
C GLU A 124 -25.63 -31.75 -20.24
N ASP A 125 -25.63 -31.09 -19.09
CA ASP A 125 -26.28 -29.79 -18.91
C ASP A 125 -25.37 -28.68 -19.45
N VAL A 126 -25.72 -28.14 -20.62
CA VAL A 126 -24.92 -27.10 -21.29
C VAL A 126 -25.36 -25.74 -20.78
N GLN A 127 -24.63 -25.27 -19.77
CA GLN A 127 -24.81 -23.95 -19.18
C GLN A 127 -24.43 -22.85 -20.18
N VAL A 128 -25.41 -22.02 -20.51
CA VAL A 128 -25.25 -20.92 -21.48
C VAL A 128 -24.47 -19.75 -20.88
N GLY A 129 -24.37 -19.67 -19.55
CA GLY A 129 -23.63 -18.63 -18.83
C GLY A 129 -24.29 -17.25 -18.95
N ASN A 130 -23.53 -16.18 -18.66
CA ASN A 130 -24.04 -14.82 -18.74
C ASN A 130 -23.96 -14.24 -20.15
N VAL A 131 -24.82 -14.74 -21.05
CA VAL A 131 -24.84 -14.37 -22.47
C VAL A 131 -25.04 -12.86 -22.67
N TYR A 132 -25.80 -12.21 -21.78
CA TYR A 132 -26.02 -10.77 -21.84
C TYR A 132 -24.78 -9.95 -21.46
N HIS A 133 -23.94 -10.46 -20.56
CA HIS A 133 -22.63 -9.87 -20.31
C HIS A 133 -21.71 -10.02 -21.53
N ASP A 134 -21.67 -11.20 -22.15
CA ASP A 134 -20.88 -11.42 -23.38
C ASP A 134 -21.36 -10.50 -24.51
N LEU A 135 -22.67 -10.33 -24.64
CA LEU A 135 -23.29 -9.40 -25.59
C LEU A 135 -22.89 -7.94 -25.30
N ARG A 136 -22.89 -7.52 -24.04
CA ARG A 136 -22.43 -6.19 -23.63
C ARG A 136 -20.99 -5.95 -24.05
N GLU A 137 -20.08 -6.88 -23.75
CA GLU A 137 -18.66 -6.77 -24.09
C GLU A 137 -18.44 -6.74 -25.61
N GLN A 138 -19.22 -7.51 -26.38
CA GLN A 138 -19.16 -7.47 -27.83
C GLN A 138 -19.67 -6.14 -28.39
N LEU A 139 -20.85 -5.69 -27.96
CA LEU A 139 -21.42 -4.43 -28.43
C LEU A 139 -20.55 -3.22 -28.05
N LEU A 140 -19.93 -3.22 -26.86
CA LEU A 140 -18.95 -2.19 -26.47
C LEU A 140 -17.74 -2.14 -27.41
N ARG A 141 -17.25 -3.29 -27.86
CA ARG A 141 -16.15 -3.35 -28.85
C ARG A 141 -16.57 -2.75 -30.20
N GLU A 142 -17.82 -2.93 -30.61
CA GLU A 142 -18.38 -2.38 -31.85
C GLU A 142 -18.66 -0.87 -31.78
N VAL A 143 -18.78 -0.27 -30.58
CA VAL A 143 -18.92 1.19 -30.42
C VAL A 143 -17.69 1.92 -31.00
N PRO A 144 -17.87 3.06 -31.69
CA PRO A 144 -16.77 3.92 -32.13
C PRO A 144 -15.80 4.28 -31.00
N ALA A 145 -14.49 4.30 -31.29
CA ALA A 145 -13.46 4.51 -30.29
C ALA A 145 -13.65 5.79 -29.46
N SER A 146 -14.11 6.88 -30.10
CA SER A 146 -14.38 8.17 -29.47
C SER A 146 -15.49 8.14 -28.40
N LEU A 147 -16.41 7.18 -28.47
CA LEU A 147 -17.53 7.05 -27.51
C LEU A 147 -17.32 5.90 -26.52
N ARG A 148 -16.53 4.89 -26.90
CA ARG A 148 -16.38 3.63 -26.15
C ARG A 148 -15.94 3.84 -24.70
N GLY A 149 -14.92 4.66 -24.48
CA GLY A 149 -14.39 4.92 -23.13
C GLY A 149 -15.41 5.60 -22.21
N VAL A 150 -16.12 6.59 -22.75
CA VAL A 150 -17.11 7.38 -21.99
C VAL A 150 -18.35 6.55 -21.68
N LEU A 151 -18.84 5.76 -22.64
CA LEU A 151 -19.97 4.86 -22.43
C LEU A 151 -19.61 3.72 -21.46
N GLY A 152 -18.41 3.15 -21.56
CA GLY A 152 -17.92 2.16 -20.59
C GLY A 152 -17.88 2.72 -19.17
N ALA A 153 -17.37 3.95 -18.99
CA ALA A 153 -17.37 4.63 -17.69
C ALA A 153 -18.79 4.90 -17.17
N CYS A 154 -19.71 5.31 -18.04
CA CYS A 154 -21.13 5.50 -17.71
C CYS A 154 -21.79 4.21 -17.19
N LEU A 155 -21.60 3.09 -17.89
CA LEU A 155 -22.15 1.80 -17.48
C LEU A 155 -21.52 1.31 -16.16
N GLN A 156 -20.20 1.42 -16.04
CA GLN A 156 -19.49 1.05 -14.83
C GLN A 156 -20.00 1.81 -13.59
N ARG A 157 -20.39 3.08 -13.74
CA ARG A 157 -20.96 3.90 -12.64
C ARG A 157 -22.29 3.39 -12.12
N LEU A 158 -23.11 2.81 -12.99
CA LEU A 158 -24.40 2.25 -12.61
C LEU A 158 -24.21 0.89 -11.91
N GLU A 159 -23.12 0.17 -12.21
CA GLU A 159 -22.86 -1.18 -11.70
C GLU A 159 -22.03 -1.21 -10.41
N THR A 160 -20.96 -0.41 -10.30
CA THR A 160 -19.88 -0.59 -9.30
C THR A 160 -19.93 0.30 -8.06
N GLY A 161 -21.11 0.84 -7.70
CA GLY A 161 -21.31 1.69 -6.52
C GLY A 161 -21.68 0.92 -5.24
N GLU A 162 -21.63 1.60 -4.07
CA GLU A 162 -22.18 1.06 -2.80
C GLU A 162 -23.68 0.71 -2.92
N THR A 163 -24.38 1.41 -3.82
CA THR A 163 -25.77 1.14 -4.22
C THR A 163 -25.85 1.00 -5.75
N PRO A 164 -25.74 -0.22 -6.30
CA PRO A 164 -25.91 -0.48 -7.72
C PRO A 164 -27.29 -0.03 -8.21
N TRP A 165 -27.37 0.47 -9.44
CA TRP A 165 -28.63 0.91 -10.01
C TRP A 165 -29.45 -0.30 -10.49
N PRO A 166 -30.62 -0.58 -9.88
CA PRO A 166 -31.32 -1.84 -10.10
C PRO A 166 -31.90 -2.00 -11.52
N PHE A 167 -32.09 -0.90 -12.26
CA PHE A 167 -32.63 -0.94 -13.63
C PHE A 167 -31.53 -1.04 -14.72
N ALA A 168 -30.25 -1.04 -14.35
CA ALA A 168 -29.12 -1.24 -15.26
C ALA A 168 -28.57 -2.67 -15.14
N ASP A 169 -29.44 -3.67 -15.25
CA ASP A 169 -29.02 -5.07 -15.34
C ASP A 169 -28.33 -5.38 -16.69
N PRO A 170 -27.65 -6.53 -16.85
CA PRO A 170 -26.97 -6.88 -18.10
C PRO A 170 -27.87 -6.86 -19.34
N VAL A 171 -29.17 -7.14 -19.20
CA VAL A 171 -30.13 -7.11 -20.32
C VAL A 171 -30.38 -5.67 -20.76
N ALA A 172 -30.66 -4.79 -19.81
CA ALA A 172 -30.84 -3.35 -20.03
C ALA A 172 -29.59 -2.70 -20.65
N MET A 173 -28.40 -3.06 -20.16
CA MET A 173 -27.13 -2.58 -20.72
C MET A 173 -26.92 -3.05 -22.17
N GLY A 174 -27.22 -4.33 -22.46
CA GLY A 174 -27.17 -4.86 -23.83
C GLY A 174 -28.15 -4.16 -24.75
N ARG A 175 -29.41 -3.95 -24.31
CA ARG A 175 -30.45 -3.23 -25.06
C ARG A 175 -30.08 -1.78 -25.33
N PHE A 176 -29.51 -1.09 -24.34
CA PHE A 176 -29.00 0.27 -24.48
C PHE A 176 -27.93 0.38 -25.58
N LEU A 177 -26.91 -0.48 -25.54
CA LEU A 177 -25.83 -0.47 -26.53
C LEU A 177 -26.32 -0.85 -27.93
N LEU A 178 -27.22 -1.84 -28.01
CA LEU A 178 -27.82 -2.28 -29.26
C LEU A 178 -28.72 -1.19 -29.87
N THR A 179 -29.44 -0.44 -29.04
CA THR A 179 -30.21 0.73 -29.51
C THR A 179 -29.28 1.76 -30.16
N GLY A 180 -28.11 2.03 -29.55
CA GLY A 180 -27.10 2.89 -30.18
C GLY A 180 -26.62 2.36 -31.53
N LYS A 181 -26.32 1.05 -31.62
CA LYS A 181 -25.91 0.38 -32.86
C LYS A 181 -26.96 0.47 -33.97
N LEU A 182 -28.23 0.27 -33.64
CA LEU A 182 -29.34 0.35 -34.60
C LEU A 182 -29.65 1.78 -35.09
N ASN A 183 -29.08 2.78 -34.42
CA ASN A 183 -29.19 4.21 -34.73
C ASN A 183 -27.83 4.80 -35.14
N ASP A 184 -27.02 4.00 -35.87
CA ASP A 184 -25.75 4.40 -36.48
C ASP A 184 -24.72 4.99 -35.50
N HIS A 185 -24.80 4.62 -34.22
CA HIS A 185 -23.96 5.14 -33.15
C HIS A 185 -24.01 6.68 -32.99
N ASP A 186 -25.14 7.33 -33.33
CA ASP A 186 -25.36 8.76 -33.09
C ASP A 186 -25.24 9.06 -31.57
N PRO A 187 -24.36 10.00 -31.14
CA PRO A 187 -24.26 10.40 -29.73
C PRO A 187 -25.60 10.80 -29.10
N ALA A 188 -26.47 11.46 -29.87
CA ALA A 188 -27.79 11.86 -29.37
C ALA A 188 -28.74 10.66 -29.22
N ALA A 189 -28.54 9.58 -30.00
CA ALA A 189 -29.31 8.34 -29.87
C ALA A 189 -28.92 7.56 -28.61
N TYR A 190 -27.63 7.53 -28.24
CA TYR A 190 -27.21 7.01 -26.93
C TYR A 190 -27.82 7.81 -25.79
N GLY A 191 -27.76 9.15 -25.87
CA GLY A 191 -28.42 10.02 -24.91
C GLY A 191 -29.93 9.78 -24.79
N ALA A 192 -30.61 9.50 -25.90
CA ALA A 192 -32.02 9.10 -25.89
C ALA A 192 -32.23 7.72 -25.25
N ALA A 193 -31.40 6.74 -25.60
CA ALA A 193 -31.56 5.33 -25.25
C ALA A 193 -31.35 5.00 -23.76
N ILE A 194 -30.87 5.94 -22.93
CA ILE A 194 -30.71 5.71 -21.49
C ILE A 194 -32.02 5.40 -20.75
N TYR A 195 -33.18 5.56 -21.39
CA TYR A 195 -34.45 5.03 -20.87
C TYR A 195 -34.42 3.50 -20.68
N GLU A 196 -33.65 2.76 -21.49
CA GLU A 196 -33.46 1.31 -21.33
C GLU A 196 -32.81 0.99 -19.97
N LEU A 197 -31.99 1.92 -19.45
CA LEU A 197 -31.35 1.85 -18.14
C LEU A 197 -32.24 2.41 -17.00
N GLY A 198 -33.50 2.72 -17.30
CA GLY A 198 -34.43 3.36 -16.35
C GLY A 198 -34.08 4.81 -16.02
N LEU A 199 -33.35 5.52 -16.89
CA LEU A 199 -32.98 6.92 -16.71
C LEU A 199 -33.79 7.85 -17.62
N ILE A 200 -33.86 9.14 -17.27
CA ILE A 200 -34.57 10.13 -18.09
C ILE A 200 -33.75 10.39 -19.36
N PRO A 201 -34.33 10.40 -20.57
CA PRO A 201 -33.58 10.65 -21.80
C PRO A 201 -32.84 11.98 -21.77
N ASP A 202 -31.61 12.01 -22.27
CA ASP A 202 -30.75 13.18 -22.32
C ASP A 202 -30.07 13.29 -23.69
N PHE A 203 -30.70 14.00 -24.64
CA PHE A 203 -30.19 14.11 -26.01
C PHE A 203 -28.84 14.83 -26.14
N GLU A 204 -28.35 15.44 -25.06
CA GLU A 204 -27.09 16.19 -25.03
C GLU A 204 -26.06 15.53 -24.10
N LEU A 205 -26.34 14.30 -23.62
CA LEU A 205 -25.48 13.56 -22.69
C LEU A 205 -24.02 13.50 -23.13
N LEU A 206 -23.80 13.25 -24.42
CA LEU A 206 -22.49 13.06 -25.02
C LEU A 206 -21.95 14.31 -25.76
N GLN A 207 -22.59 15.48 -25.63
CA GLN A 207 -22.03 16.73 -26.15
C GLN A 207 -20.74 17.12 -25.41
N ASP A 208 -20.67 16.83 -24.11
CA ASP A 208 -19.45 16.93 -23.30
C ASP A 208 -19.12 15.55 -22.70
N PRO A 209 -18.29 14.74 -23.38
CA PRO A 209 -17.99 13.39 -22.95
C PRO A 209 -17.27 13.31 -21.60
N ALA A 210 -16.54 14.35 -21.20
CA ALA A 210 -15.85 14.38 -19.91
C ALA A 210 -16.82 14.47 -18.73
N ARG A 211 -17.98 15.10 -18.94
CA ARG A 211 -19.03 15.30 -17.94
C ARG A 211 -20.15 14.26 -17.98
N ALA A 212 -20.27 13.51 -19.07
CA ALA A 212 -21.33 12.52 -19.28
C ALA A 212 -21.52 11.55 -18.08
N PRO A 213 -20.46 10.97 -17.46
CA PRO A 213 -20.65 10.06 -16.33
C PRO A 213 -21.27 10.73 -15.08
N GLN A 214 -20.90 11.98 -14.78
CA GLN A 214 -21.48 12.72 -13.65
C GLN A 214 -22.94 13.09 -13.91
N ARG A 215 -23.22 13.54 -15.13
CA ARG A 215 -24.57 13.89 -15.58
C ARG A 215 -25.51 12.69 -15.52
N LEU A 216 -25.01 11.51 -15.88
CA LEU A 216 -25.72 10.23 -15.72
C LEU A 216 -26.04 9.91 -14.24
N VAL A 217 -25.09 10.14 -13.33
CA VAL A 217 -25.32 9.93 -11.88
C VAL A 217 -26.37 10.88 -11.33
N ARG A 218 -26.35 12.16 -11.72
CA ARG A 218 -27.38 13.12 -11.29
C ARG A 218 -28.77 12.74 -11.84
N ASN A 219 -28.82 12.22 -13.06
CA ASN A 219 -30.04 11.68 -13.65
C ASN A 219 -30.56 10.49 -12.84
N ARG A 220 -29.68 9.54 -12.52
CA ARG A 220 -29.99 8.40 -11.64
C ARG A 220 -30.56 8.87 -10.30
N ASP A 221 -29.92 9.84 -9.64
CA ASP A 221 -30.37 10.35 -8.33
C ASP A 221 -31.73 11.07 -8.42
N SER A 222 -31.98 11.73 -9.54
CA SER A 222 -33.26 12.35 -9.83
C SER A 222 -34.36 11.30 -10.00
N VAL A 223 -34.09 10.23 -10.75
CA VAL A 223 -35.03 9.11 -10.90
C VAL A 223 -35.22 8.39 -9.57
N ALA A 224 -34.16 8.13 -8.81
CA ALA A 224 -34.22 7.53 -7.47
C ALA A 224 -35.17 8.30 -6.54
N THR A 225 -35.06 9.63 -6.53
CA THR A 225 -35.92 10.53 -5.75
C THR A 225 -37.38 10.42 -6.19
N LEU A 226 -37.63 10.33 -7.50
CA LEU A 226 -38.97 10.15 -8.05
C LEU A 226 -39.55 8.76 -7.80
N THR A 227 -38.73 7.71 -7.80
CA THR A 227 -39.20 6.33 -7.67
C THR A 227 -39.47 5.93 -6.22
N TRP A 228 -38.57 6.27 -5.28
CA TRP A 228 -38.61 5.73 -3.91
C TRP A 228 -39.21 6.66 -2.86
N SER A 229 -39.53 7.92 -3.19
CA SER A 229 -40.18 8.83 -2.25
C SER A 229 -41.64 8.43 -1.97
N SER A 230 -42.09 8.58 -0.72
CA SER A 230 -43.47 8.26 -0.30
C SER A 230 -44.48 9.38 -0.57
N LYS A 231 -44.03 10.52 -1.12
CA LYS A 231 -44.90 11.67 -1.44
C LYS A 231 -45.72 11.42 -2.71
N SER A 232 -46.73 12.26 -2.96
CA SER A 232 -47.40 12.29 -4.27
C SER A 232 -46.44 12.67 -5.38
N GLU A 233 -46.72 12.30 -6.63
CA GLU A 233 -45.88 12.53 -7.81
C GLU A 233 -45.46 14.01 -7.91
N ARG A 234 -46.40 14.94 -7.70
CA ARG A 234 -46.13 16.38 -7.65
C ARG A 234 -45.25 16.78 -6.47
N GLY A 235 -45.40 16.13 -5.32
CA GLY A 235 -44.55 16.32 -4.15
C GLY A 235 -43.11 15.84 -4.38
N ARG A 236 -42.93 14.71 -5.08
CA ARG A 236 -41.60 14.19 -5.45
C ARG A 236 -40.87 15.15 -6.41
N VAL A 237 -41.61 15.79 -7.32
CA VAL A 237 -41.03 16.82 -8.21
C VAL A 237 -40.55 18.06 -7.45
N LEU A 238 -41.16 18.41 -6.32
CA LEU A 238 -40.68 19.51 -5.48
C LEU A 238 -39.34 19.16 -4.80
N ASP A 239 -39.14 17.90 -4.42
CA ASP A 239 -37.89 17.40 -3.80
C ASP A 239 -36.70 17.37 -4.78
N LEU A 240 -36.95 17.49 -6.09
CA LEU A 240 -35.89 17.61 -7.08
C LEU A 240 -35.21 18.99 -7.09
N HIS A 241 -35.78 19.98 -6.38
CA HIS A 241 -35.23 21.34 -6.30
C HIS A 241 -34.97 21.97 -7.68
N LEU A 242 -35.93 21.80 -8.61
CA LEU A 242 -35.85 22.40 -9.95
C LEU A 242 -36.20 23.89 -9.90
N ARG A 243 -35.37 24.72 -10.53
CA ARG A 243 -35.46 26.18 -10.50
C ARG A 243 -36.76 26.71 -11.13
N GLN A 244 -37.11 26.21 -12.31
CA GLN A 244 -38.23 26.73 -13.08
C GLN A 244 -39.59 26.21 -12.58
N ARG A 245 -40.47 27.12 -12.13
CA ARG A 245 -41.81 26.77 -11.63
C ARG A 245 -42.70 26.15 -12.70
N ALA A 246 -42.70 26.69 -13.92
CA ALA A 246 -43.51 26.18 -15.03
C ALA A 246 -43.11 24.75 -15.39
N PHE A 247 -41.80 24.48 -15.44
CA PHE A 247 -41.25 23.15 -15.70
C PHE A 247 -41.69 22.13 -14.63
N ARG A 248 -41.59 22.48 -13.35
CA ARG A 248 -42.07 21.62 -12.24
C ARG A 248 -43.55 21.25 -12.37
N GLN A 249 -44.40 22.19 -12.78
CA GLN A 249 -45.83 21.93 -12.98
C GLN A 249 -46.06 20.98 -14.16
N GLN A 250 -45.37 21.20 -15.28
CA GLN A 250 -45.47 20.35 -16.47
C GLN A 250 -45.00 18.91 -16.17
N LEU A 251 -43.82 18.77 -15.55
CA LEU A 251 -43.26 17.48 -15.14
C LEU A 251 -44.19 16.77 -14.14
N GLY A 252 -44.68 17.49 -13.12
CA GLY A 252 -45.58 16.92 -12.13
C GLY A 252 -46.90 16.42 -12.72
N ASN A 253 -47.46 17.11 -13.71
CA ASN A 253 -48.67 16.66 -14.41
C ASN A 253 -48.41 15.41 -15.24
N PHE A 254 -47.33 15.41 -16.04
CA PHE A 254 -46.93 14.24 -16.83
C PHE A 254 -46.73 13.00 -15.95
N LEU A 255 -45.99 13.13 -14.84
CA LEU A 255 -45.73 12.00 -13.94
C LEU A 255 -46.99 11.51 -13.21
N SER A 256 -47.93 12.41 -12.89
CA SER A 256 -49.23 12.02 -12.32
C SER A 256 -50.08 11.21 -13.29
N GLU A 257 -49.94 11.46 -14.60
CA GLU A 257 -50.66 10.72 -15.66
C GLU A 257 -49.94 9.43 -16.07
N ALA A 258 -48.61 9.42 -16.06
CA ALA A 258 -47.79 8.29 -16.50
C ALA A 258 -47.59 7.21 -15.42
N GLY A 259 -47.59 7.61 -14.15
CA GLY A 259 -47.19 6.74 -13.03
C GLY A 259 -45.66 6.61 -12.91
N LEU A 260 -45.20 6.28 -11.70
CA LEU A 260 -43.77 6.19 -11.33
C LEU A 260 -43.34 4.77 -10.90
N GLU A 261 -44.14 3.74 -11.20
CA GLU A 261 -43.90 2.36 -10.75
C GLU A 261 -42.66 1.73 -11.41
N ASP A 262 -42.55 1.80 -12.74
CA ASP A 262 -41.36 1.37 -13.49
C ASP A 262 -40.76 2.56 -14.26
N PRO A 263 -39.55 3.02 -13.88
CA PRO A 263 -38.82 4.05 -14.58
C PRO A 263 -38.73 3.84 -16.09
N ARG A 264 -38.48 2.62 -16.55
CA ARG A 264 -38.30 2.31 -17.97
C ARG A 264 -39.55 2.59 -18.80
N VAL A 265 -40.73 2.56 -18.19
CA VAL A 265 -42.00 2.79 -18.88
C VAL A 265 -42.22 4.29 -19.12
N TRP A 266 -42.14 5.11 -18.07
CA TRP A 266 -42.44 6.53 -18.21
C TRP A 266 -41.30 7.30 -18.90
N THR A 267 -40.03 6.92 -18.67
CA THR A 267 -38.89 7.56 -19.35
C THR A 267 -38.88 7.26 -20.84
N ARG A 268 -39.31 6.05 -21.25
CA ARG A 268 -39.47 5.67 -22.67
C ARG A 268 -40.50 6.55 -23.39
N ARG A 269 -41.58 6.97 -22.72
CA ARG A 269 -42.58 7.89 -23.31
C ARG A 269 -41.96 9.22 -23.73
N ILE A 270 -40.97 9.72 -22.97
CA ILE A 270 -40.27 10.99 -23.27
C ILE A 270 -39.52 10.91 -24.60
N VAL A 271 -39.03 9.74 -25.01
CA VAL A 271 -38.37 9.59 -26.31
C VAL A 271 -39.38 9.42 -27.45
N LEU A 272 -40.39 8.55 -27.25
CA LEU A 272 -41.31 8.16 -28.32
C LEU A 272 -42.31 9.25 -28.69
N ASP A 273 -42.72 10.07 -27.72
CA ASP A 273 -43.60 11.20 -27.96
C ASP A 273 -42.79 12.50 -28.03
N ARG A 274 -42.70 13.08 -29.23
CA ARG A 274 -41.98 14.33 -29.48
C ARG A 274 -42.52 15.51 -28.65
N SER A 275 -43.79 15.48 -28.26
CA SER A 275 -44.37 16.52 -27.39
C SER A 275 -43.78 16.52 -25.98
N LEU A 276 -43.20 15.39 -25.56
CA LEU A 276 -42.59 15.21 -24.24
C LEU A 276 -41.07 15.48 -24.25
N TRP A 277 -40.44 15.69 -25.40
CA TRP A 277 -39.01 16.03 -25.51
C TRP A 277 -38.57 17.23 -24.64
N PRO A 278 -39.39 18.28 -24.43
CA PRO A 278 -39.06 19.33 -23.48
C PRO A 278 -38.83 18.85 -22.05
N LEU A 279 -39.33 17.68 -21.65
CA LEU A 279 -39.13 17.08 -20.33
C LEU A 279 -37.85 16.26 -20.19
N ALA A 280 -37.07 16.10 -21.26
CA ALA A 280 -35.80 15.39 -21.25
C ALA A 280 -34.77 16.06 -20.31
N PHE A 281 -33.82 15.28 -19.81
CA PHE A 281 -32.98 15.65 -18.67
C PHE A 281 -32.07 16.85 -18.94
N HIS A 282 -31.60 17.05 -20.17
CA HIS A 282 -30.84 18.24 -20.57
C HIS A 282 -31.56 19.59 -20.35
N ARG A 283 -32.88 19.57 -20.10
CA ARG A 283 -33.68 20.77 -19.79
C ARG A 283 -33.88 21.01 -18.29
N TRP A 284 -33.36 20.13 -17.43
CA TRP A 284 -33.56 20.20 -16.00
C TRP A 284 -32.57 21.20 -15.37
N GLU A 285 -33.07 22.37 -15.02
CA GLU A 285 -32.30 23.39 -14.29
C GLU A 285 -32.53 23.26 -12.79
N PHE A 286 -31.47 22.93 -12.03
CA PHE A 286 -31.52 22.77 -10.58
C PHE A 286 -31.23 24.09 -9.84
N GLU A 287 -31.81 24.26 -8.65
CA GLU A 287 -31.64 25.46 -7.80
C GLU A 287 -30.19 25.63 -7.29
N ASP A 288 -29.44 24.53 -7.16
CA ASP A 288 -28.02 24.50 -6.81
C ASP A 288 -27.09 24.87 -7.98
N GLY A 289 -27.64 25.29 -9.12
CA GLY A 289 -26.90 25.61 -10.33
C GLY A 289 -26.40 24.38 -11.08
N GLY A 290 -26.78 23.17 -10.67
CA GLY A 290 -26.31 21.92 -11.26
C GLY A 290 -24.85 21.63 -10.94
N GLN A 291 -24.44 21.79 -9.66
CA GLN A 291 -23.06 21.69 -9.15
C GLN A 291 -22.11 20.90 -10.06
N GLU A 292 -21.47 21.61 -10.98
CA GLU A 292 -20.34 21.10 -11.74
C GLU A 292 -19.14 21.22 -10.81
N PRO A 293 -18.53 20.11 -10.36
CA PRO A 293 -17.29 20.22 -9.61
C PRO A 293 -16.24 20.93 -10.48
N ASP A 294 -15.51 21.86 -9.88
CA ASP A 294 -14.39 22.52 -10.53
C ASP A 294 -13.42 21.48 -11.07
N ALA A 295 -12.86 21.69 -12.26
CA ALA A 295 -11.84 20.79 -12.79
C ALA A 295 -10.51 20.95 -12.03
N ILE A 296 -9.71 19.88 -12.02
CA ILE A 296 -8.40 19.90 -11.37
C ILE A 296 -7.33 19.23 -12.23
N TYR A 297 -6.17 19.88 -12.36
CA TYR A 297 -4.97 19.27 -12.90
C TYR A 297 -4.35 18.33 -11.87
N ILE A 298 -3.95 17.14 -12.31
CA ILE A 298 -3.12 16.20 -11.54
C ILE A 298 -1.94 15.80 -12.42
N GLY A 299 -0.72 16.05 -11.95
CA GLY A 299 0.50 15.91 -12.73
C GLY A 299 1.72 15.49 -11.92
N ALA A 300 2.84 15.28 -12.61
CA ALA A 300 4.14 14.94 -12.00
C ALA A 300 4.05 13.79 -10.99
N VAL A 301 3.31 12.73 -11.36
CA VAL A 301 3.13 11.55 -10.53
C VAL A 301 4.43 10.74 -10.55
N THR A 302 5.12 10.67 -9.43
CA THR A 302 6.42 9.99 -9.32
C THR A 302 6.38 8.99 -8.17
N THR A 303 7.01 7.83 -8.37
CA THR A 303 7.18 6.83 -7.31
C THR A 303 8.58 6.91 -6.70
N ASP A 304 8.76 6.32 -5.54
CA ASP A 304 10.05 6.21 -4.86
C ASP A 304 10.64 4.80 -4.89
N LEU A 305 10.20 4.02 -5.87
CA LEU A 305 10.69 2.67 -6.10
C LEU A 305 12.17 2.68 -6.50
N PRO A 306 12.93 1.64 -6.11
CA PRO A 306 14.32 1.49 -6.51
C PRO A 306 14.44 1.29 -8.02
N THR A 307 15.55 1.76 -8.58
CA THR A 307 15.93 1.56 -9.97
C THR A 307 17.02 0.51 -10.05
N VAL A 308 16.96 -0.37 -11.06
CA VAL A 308 18.01 -1.38 -11.28
C VAL A 308 19.31 -0.70 -11.71
N PRO A 309 20.42 -0.90 -11.00
CA PRO A 309 21.72 -0.31 -11.35
C PRO A 309 22.37 -1.02 -12.54
N ASP A 310 23.37 -0.38 -13.16
CA ASP A 310 23.99 -0.83 -14.41
C ASP A 310 24.89 -2.08 -14.26
N ASP A 311 25.22 -2.48 -13.03
CA ASP A 311 26.24 -3.49 -12.68
C ASP A 311 25.66 -4.81 -12.15
N VAL A 312 24.42 -5.15 -12.52
CA VAL A 312 23.75 -6.38 -12.05
C VAL A 312 24.16 -7.61 -12.87
N GLU A 313 24.68 -8.64 -12.19
CA GLU A 313 25.08 -9.93 -12.79
C GLU A 313 23.91 -10.92 -13.04
N ASP A 314 22.68 -10.56 -12.62
CA ASP A 314 21.48 -11.40 -12.80
C ASP A 314 20.85 -11.19 -14.19
N ASP A 315 20.73 -12.27 -14.97
CA ASP A 315 20.21 -12.29 -16.34
C ASP A 315 18.80 -11.70 -16.49
N LYS A 316 17.92 -11.79 -15.47
CA LYS A 316 16.57 -11.20 -15.51
C LYS A 316 16.61 -9.69 -15.27
N LEU A 317 17.41 -9.24 -14.32
CA LEU A 317 17.55 -7.81 -13.97
C LEU A 317 18.36 -7.05 -15.02
N GLY A 318 19.24 -7.73 -15.75
CA GLY A 318 19.95 -7.16 -16.90
C GLY A 318 19.02 -6.59 -17.98
N GLN A 319 17.80 -7.14 -18.12
CA GLN A 319 16.79 -6.61 -19.05
C GLN A 319 16.01 -5.41 -18.48
N LEU A 320 16.12 -5.14 -17.18
CA LEU A 320 15.40 -4.09 -16.45
C LEU A 320 16.33 -2.95 -15.99
N VAL A 321 17.57 -2.90 -16.48
CA VAL A 321 18.54 -1.83 -16.15
C VAL A 321 17.95 -0.44 -16.43
N GLY A 322 18.06 0.45 -15.45
CA GLY A 322 17.50 1.80 -15.53
C GLY A 322 15.99 1.90 -15.29
N GLN A 323 15.28 0.78 -15.09
CA GLN A 323 13.83 0.75 -14.83
C GLN A 323 13.52 0.68 -13.33
N GLN A 324 12.36 1.22 -12.94
CA GLN A 324 11.86 1.09 -11.56
C GLN A 324 11.28 -0.31 -11.33
N ILE A 325 11.57 -0.89 -10.16
CA ILE A 325 11.07 -2.22 -9.81
C ILE A 325 10.46 -2.29 -8.42
N LEU A 326 9.50 -3.21 -8.24
CA LEU A 326 8.89 -3.55 -6.96
C LEU A 326 9.14 -5.03 -6.65
N PRO A 327 10.22 -5.37 -5.92
CA PRO A 327 10.44 -6.72 -5.41
C PRO A 327 9.56 -7.00 -4.19
N LEU A 328 8.87 -8.14 -4.18
CA LEU A 328 7.90 -8.50 -3.14
C LEU A 328 8.40 -9.53 -2.12
N LYS A 329 9.43 -10.30 -2.47
CA LYS A 329 10.18 -11.22 -1.57
C LYS A 329 11.59 -10.69 -1.28
N GLY A 330 12.37 -11.38 -0.44
CA GLY A 330 13.81 -11.08 -0.22
C GLY A 330 14.21 -9.84 0.57
N GLY A 331 13.26 -9.06 1.11
CA GLY A 331 13.59 -7.77 1.75
C GLY A 331 13.29 -6.55 0.87
N GLY A 332 12.50 -6.71 -0.20
CA GLY A 332 11.96 -5.60 -0.98
C GLY A 332 11.13 -4.58 -0.17
N PRO A 333 10.84 -3.40 -0.75
CA PRO A 333 10.27 -2.27 -0.03
C PRO A 333 8.87 -2.59 0.52
N GLN A 334 8.70 -2.57 1.85
CA GLN A 334 7.42 -2.82 2.54
C GLN A 334 6.34 -1.76 2.26
N LYS A 335 6.78 -0.60 1.76
CA LYS A 335 5.95 0.51 1.32
C LYS A 335 6.68 1.25 0.22
N PHE A 336 5.92 1.82 -0.69
CA PHE A 336 6.42 2.83 -1.62
C PHE A 336 5.48 4.04 -1.57
N SER A 337 5.99 5.22 -1.84
CA SER A 337 5.28 6.48 -1.80
C SER A 337 5.19 7.09 -3.17
N VAL A 338 3.99 7.56 -3.49
CA VAL A 338 3.69 8.29 -4.71
C VAL A 338 3.58 9.76 -4.37
N ARG A 339 4.27 10.60 -5.12
CA ARG A 339 4.18 12.06 -5.03
C ARG A 339 3.51 12.57 -6.29
N PHE A 340 2.60 13.53 -6.15
CA PHE A 340 1.93 14.17 -7.28
C PHE A 340 1.66 15.65 -6.99
N ARG A 341 1.54 16.44 -8.07
CA ARG A 341 1.20 17.86 -8.08
C ARG A 341 -0.26 18.04 -8.50
N VAL A 342 -0.90 19.06 -7.95
CA VAL A 342 -2.26 19.46 -8.30
C VAL A 342 -2.35 20.97 -8.55
N ASP A 343 -3.25 21.38 -9.43
CA ASP A 343 -3.55 22.80 -9.69
C ASP A 343 -5.03 22.95 -10.13
N PRO A 344 -5.86 23.81 -9.52
CA PRO A 344 -5.58 24.68 -8.38
C PRO A 344 -5.42 23.90 -7.06
N GLN A 345 -5.14 24.64 -5.99
CA GLN A 345 -5.01 24.06 -4.65
C GLN A 345 -6.33 23.34 -4.25
N PRO A 346 -6.29 22.12 -3.68
CA PRO A 346 -7.49 21.28 -3.56
C PRO A 346 -8.65 21.86 -2.74
N SER A 347 -8.38 22.74 -1.78
CA SER A 347 -9.45 23.38 -0.99
C SER A 347 -10.18 24.49 -1.73
N ARG A 348 -9.71 24.87 -2.93
CA ARG A 348 -10.37 25.82 -3.84
C ARG A 348 -11.23 25.13 -4.89
N VAL A 349 -11.15 23.81 -5.02
CA VAL A 349 -11.92 23.04 -6.01
C VAL A 349 -13.26 22.66 -5.40
N GLN A 350 -14.34 23.27 -5.87
CA GLN A 350 -15.69 22.93 -5.41
C GLN A 350 -16.04 21.48 -5.77
N GLY A 351 -16.66 20.76 -4.84
CA GLY A 351 -17.08 19.38 -5.03
C GLY A 351 -15.95 18.34 -4.86
N LEU A 352 -14.70 18.73 -4.67
CA LEU A 352 -13.60 17.79 -4.39
C LEU A 352 -13.56 17.40 -2.90
N ALA A 353 -13.53 16.09 -2.61
CA ALA A 353 -13.42 15.57 -1.25
C ALA A 353 -12.14 14.77 -1.00
N LYS A 354 -11.72 13.94 -1.97
CA LYS A 354 -10.56 13.05 -1.84
C LYS A 354 -9.91 12.75 -3.18
N PHE A 355 -8.64 12.41 -3.15
CA PHE A 355 -7.91 11.77 -4.23
C PHE A 355 -7.84 10.26 -3.99
N VAL A 356 -7.94 9.48 -5.05
CA VAL A 356 -7.87 8.02 -5.04
C VAL A 356 -6.71 7.59 -5.91
N LEU A 357 -5.70 6.98 -5.29
CA LEU A 357 -4.54 6.42 -5.97
C LEU A 357 -4.76 4.92 -6.14
N GLN A 358 -4.66 4.44 -7.37
CA GLN A 358 -4.86 3.05 -7.74
C GLN A 358 -3.61 2.52 -8.41
N VAL A 359 -3.18 1.31 -8.04
CA VAL A 359 -2.17 0.57 -8.80
C VAL A 359 -2.87 -0.19 -9.92
N CYS A 360 -2.41 -0.02 -11.15
CA CYS A 360 -2.94 -0.64 -12.35
C CYS A 360 -1.86 -1.49 -13.04
N SER A 361 -2.21 -2.73 -13.38
CA SER A 361 -1.47 -3.55 -14.34
C SER A 361 -1.69 -2.98 -15.74
N GLN A 362 -0.63 -2.94 -16.55
CA GLN A 362 -0.71 -2.50 -17.94
C GLN A 362 -1.63 -3.41 -18.78
N GLU A 363 -1.72 -4.70 -18.44
CA GLU A 363 -2.52 -5.68 -19.18
C GLU A 363 -3.95 -5.84 -18.64
N ARG A 364 -4.12 -5.93 -17.32
CA ARG A 364 -5.40 -6.32 -16.68
C ARG A 364 -6.11 -5.18 -15.93
N GLY A 365 -5.51 -4.00 -15.86
CA GLY A 365 -6.11 -2.85 -15.18
C GLY A 365 -5.94 -2.89 -13.65
N PRO A 366 -6.89 -2.33 -12.85
CA PRO A 366 -6.69 -2.11 -11.42
C PRO A 366 -6.45 -3.39 -10.60
N VAL A 367 -5.36 -3.43 -9.81
CA VAL A 367 -4.92 -4.59 -9.00
C VAL A 367 -5.62 -4.64 -7.62
N GLY A 368 -6.60 -3.76 -7.38
CA GLY A 368 -7.31 -3.67 -6.10
C GLY A 368 -6.53 -3.00 -4.96
N LEU A 369 -5.27 -2.61 -5.17
CA LEU A 369 -4.50 -1.82 -4.22
C LEU A 369 -4.82 -0.32 -4.37
N VAL A 370 -5.65 0.19 -3.45
CA VAL A 370 -6.17 1.57 -3.47
C VAL A 370 -5.79 2.32 -2.19
N ARG A 371 -5.43 3.60 -2.34
CA ARG A 371 -5.19 4.54 -1.23
C ARG A 371 -5.93 5.85 -1.47
N ASN A 372 -6.54 6.37 -0.41
CA ASN A 372 -7.29 7.62 -0.45
C ASN A 372 -6.54 8.73 0.28
N LYS A 373 -6.61 9.95 -0.25
CA LYS A 373 -6.06 11.16 0.37
C LYS A 373 -7.11 12.26 0.37
N SER A 374 -7.60 12.66 1.54
CA SER A 374 -8.53 13.78 1.67
C SER A 374 -7.92 15.09 1.20
N VAL A 375 -8.77 16.01 0.73
CA VAL A 375 -8.39 17.40 0.43
C VAL A 375 -7.66 18.03 1.61
N TRP A 376 -6.55 18.70 1.33
CA TRP A 376 -5.74 19.37 2.34
C TRP A 376 -5.89 20.89 2.28
N LYS A 377 -5.70 21.54 3.43
CA LYS A 377 -5.82 23.00 3.59
C LYS A 377 -4.48 23.74 3.61
N THR A 378 -3.37 23.02 3.56
CA THR A 378 -2.04 23.63 3.46
C THR A 378 -1.85 24.28 2.09
N ALA A 379 -1.02 25.33 2.03
CA ALA A 379 -0.73 26.08 0.80
C ALA A 379 0.04 25.27 -0.27
N SER A 380 0.47 24.04 0.06
CA SER A 380 1.20 23.18 -0.87
C SER A 380 0.30 22.71 -2.02
N GLN A 381 0.83 22.77 -3.24
CA GLN A 381 0.25 22.13 -4.43
C GLN A 381 0.77 20.70 -4.67
N GLN A 382 1.60 20.18 -3.76
CA GLN A 382 2.14 18.83 -3.84
C GLN A 382 1.82 18.04 -2.59
N THR A 383 1.62 16.73 -2.77
CA THR A 383 1.44 15.80 -1.65
C THR A 383 2.11 14.46 -1.94
N SER A 384 2.28 13.66 -0.89
CA SER A 384 2.78 12.29 -1.01
C SER A 384 1.89 11.32 -0.24
N VAL A 385 1.66 10.15 -0.82
CA VAL A 385 0.80 9.08 -0.30
C VAL A 385 1.57 7.77 -0.36
N SER A 386 1.63 7.04 0.76
CA SER A 386 2.33 5.75 0.83
C SER A 386 1.37 4.57 0.68
N PHE A 387 1.68 3.67 -0.24
CA PHE A 387 1.14 2.33 -0.30
C PHE A 387 1.84 1.45 0.73
N THR A 388 1.08 0.71 1.51
CA THR A 388 1.57 -0.13 2.62
C THR A 388 0.87 -1.47 2.57
N LYS A 389 1.42 -2.49 3.26
CA LYS A 389 0.86 -3.86 3.27
C LYS A 389 0.85 -4.49 1.87
N LEU A 390 1.94 -4.32 1.12
CA LEU A 390 2.07 -4.84 -0.24
C LEU A 390 1.97 -6.37 -0.26
N ASN A 391 2.32 -7.04 0.84
CA ASN A 391 2.20 -8.48 1.05
C ASN A 391 0.76 -9.03 1.11
N LYS A 392 -0.27 -8.17 1.19
CA LYS A 392 -1.68 -8.60 1.23
C LYS A 392 -2.36 -8.58 -0.14
N VAL A 393 -1.64 -8.18 -1.18
CA VAL A 393 -2.14 -8.08 -2.55
C VAL A 393 -1.59 -9.27 -3.33
N ALA A 394 -2.45 -9.93 -4.10
CA ALA A 394 -2.02 -10.92 -5.07
C ALA A 394 -1.43 -10.17 -6.27
N TRP A 395 -0.11 -10.07 -6.30
CA TRP A 395 0.59 -9.39 -7.38
C TRP A 395 0.79 -10.32 -8.56
N GLU A 396 0.60 -9.76 -9.74
CA GLU A 396 0.99 -10.39 -11.00
C GLU A 396 2.35 -9.86 -11.40
N GLU A 397 3.17 -10.72 -12.00
CA GLU A 397 4.43 -10.29 -12.59
C GLU A 397 4.16 -9.44 -13.85
N GLY A 398 4.87 -8.33 -14.00
CA GLY A 398 4.76 -7.48 -15.19
C GLY A 398 4.76 -5.97 -14.89
N TRP A 399 4.44 -5.20 -15.93
CA TRP A 399 4.44 -3.73 -15.88
C TRP A 399 3.20 -3.15 -15.20
N HIS A 400 3.45 -2.25 -14.26
CA HIS A 400 2.43 -1.57 -13.47
C HIS A 400 2.68 -0.06 -13.44
N TYR A 401 1.63 0.71 -13.18
CA TYR A 401 1.71 2.15 -12.94
C TYR A 401 0.71 2.57 -11.85
N VAL A 402 0.90 3.76 -11.29
CA VAL A 402 -0.05 4.36 -10.36
C VAL A 402 -0.88 5.42 -11.08
N ARG A 403 -2.21 5.27 -11.01
CA ARG A 403 -3.18 6.25 -11.49
C ARG A 403 -3.78 7.03 -10.33
N VAL A 404 -3.80 8.35 -10.44
CA VAL A 404 -4.40 9.25 -9.46
C VAL A 404 -5.71 9.81 -10.02
N LEU A 405 -6.77 9.72 -9.22
CA LEU A 405 -8.12 10.18 -9.54
C LEU A 405 -8.59 11.19 -8.50
N ALA A 406 -9.44 12.13 -8.88
CA ALA A 406 -10.09 13.08 -7.97
C ALA A 406 -11.56 12.70 -7.77
N GLN A 407 -12.06 12.69 -6.54
CA GLN A 407 -13.44 12.31 -6.21
C GLN A 407 -14.10 13.28 -5.22
N SER A 408 -15.40 13.45 -5.38
CA SER A 408 -16.33 14.11 -4.46
C SER A 408 -16.69 13.23 -3.26
N ALA A 409 -17.47 13.79 -2.32
CA ALA A 409 -17.90 13.09 -1.12
C ALA A 409 -18.73 11.83 -1.46
N ASP A 410 -19.56 11.92 -2.51
CA ASP A 410 -20.43 10.85 -2.98
C ASP A 410 -19.71 9.84 -3.89
N GLY A 411 -18.37 9.94 -4.02
CA GLY A 411 -17.56 9.06 -4.86
C GLY A 411 -17.61 9.38 -6.36
N ASN A 412 -18.28 10.45 -6.77
CA ASN A 412 -18.26 10.93 -8.16
C ASN A 412 -16.89 11.51 -8.48
N LEU A 413 -16.34 11.16 -9.65
CA LEU A 413 -15.02 11.63 -10.04
C LEU A 413 -15.11 13.08 -10.47
N VAL A 414 -14.15 13.90 -10.08
CA VAL A 414 -14.02 15.30 -10.50
C VAL A 414 -13.28 15.36 -11.84
N PRO A 415 -13.66 16.22 -12.79
CA PRO A 415 -13.04 16.29 -14.11
C PRO A 415 -11.56 16.67 -13.99
N LEU A 416 -10.72 16.03 -14.80
CA LEU A 416 -9.30 16.35 -14.88
C LEU A 416 -9.04 17.26 -16.07
N VAL A 417 -8.10 18.18 -15.90
CA VAL A 417 -7.58 19.05 -16.98
C VAL A 417 -6.08 18.86 -17.13
N ASP A 418 -5.55 19.17 -18.31
CA ASP A 418 -4.13 19.23 -18.56
C ASP A 418 -3.50 20.53 -18.02
N GLU A 419 -2.21 20.73 -18.24
CA GLU A 419 -1.48 21.92 -17.76
C GLU A 419 -1.94 23.22 -18.47
N ALA A 420 -2.60 23.10 -19.63
CA ALA A 420 -3.19 24.20 -20.38
C ALA A 420 -4.67 24.45 -20.02
N GLY A 421 -5.25 23.67 -19.10
CA GLY A 421 -6.65 23.77 -18.68
C GLY A 421 -7.65 23.09 -19.64
N GLN A 422 -7.18 22.31 -20.61
CA GLN A 422 -8.04 21.51 -21.49
C GLN A 422 -8.51 20.24 -20.78
N PRO A 423 -9.76 19.80 -20.95
CA PRO A 423 -10.26 18.57 -20.34
C PRO A 423 -9.45 17.35 -20.79
N LEU A 424 -9.03 16.51 -19.84
CA LEU A 424 -8.37 15.24 -20.13
C LEU A 424 -9.42 14.16 -20.43
N PRO A 425 -9.34 13.48 -21.58
CA PRO A 425 -10.22 12.34 -21.88
C PRO A 425 -9.96 11.20 -20.90
N TRP A 426 -11.04 10.53 -20.49
CA TRP A 426 -11.02 9.44 -19.50
C TRP A 426 -10.24 8.20 -19.97
N ALA A 427 -10.02 8.06 -21.28
CA ALA A 427 -9.17 7.04 -21.90
C ALA A 427 -8.40 7.70 -23.06
N PRO A 428 -7.09 7.42 -23.22
CA PRO A 428 -6.34 7.90 -24.38
C PRO A 428 -6.87 7.25 -25.66
N GLU A 429 -6.99 8.03 -26.74
CA GLU A 429 -7.28 7.50 -28.07
C GLU A 429 -6.03 6.79 -28.61
N GLU A 430 -6.17 5.61 -29.22
CA GLU A 430 -5.05 4.81 -29.75
C GLU A 430 -4.26 5.49 -30.89
N ASN A 431 -4.77 6.58 -31.46
CA ASN A 431 -4.27 7.14 -32.72
C ASN A 431 -3.40 8.40 -32.61
N ASP A 432 -3.28 9.01 -31.42
CA ASP A 432 -2.29 10.06 -31.18
C ASP A 432 -1.25 9.52 -30.19
N LEU A 433 0.03 9.59 -30.58
CA LEU A 433 1.21 9.11 -29.82
C LEU A 433 1.02 9.30 -28.30
N PRO A 434 1.20 8.26 -27.47
CA PRO A 434 0.69 8.28 -26.10
C PRO A 434 1.53 9.24 -25.26
N ALA A 435 1.08 10.47 -25.11
CA ALA A 435 1.44 11.25 -23.95
C ALA A 435 0.84 10.51 -22.75
N ILE A 436 1.71 9.90 -21.94
CA ILE A 436 1.32 9.28 -20.67
C ILE A 436 0.40 10.27 -19.94
N PRO A 437 -0.85 9.89 -19.59
CA PRO A 437 -1.77 10.82 -18.95
C PRO A 437 -1.10 11.44 -17.73
N PRO A 438 -1.17 12.77 -17.54
CA PRO A 438 -0.38 13.45 -16.52
C PRO A 438 -0.72 12.96 -15.10
N ASN A 439 -1.91 12.38 -14.90
CA ASN A 439 -2.35 11.78 -13.65
C ASN A 439 -1.87 10.34 -13.43
N THR A 440 -0.90 9.86 -14.21
CA THR A 440 -0.29 8.53 -14.08
C THR A 440 1.21 8.61 -13.86
N SER A 441 1.77 7.65 -13.11
CA SER A 441 3.22 7.53 -12.92
C SER A 441 3.90 6.87 -14.09
N ASP A 442 5.24 6.97 -14.14
CA ASP A 442 6.06 6.08 -14.95
C ASP A 442 5.79 4.61 -14.61
N LEU A 443 6.10 3.73 -15.56
CA LEU A 443 5.97 2.29 -15.42
C LEU A 443 7.02 1.74 -14.45
N PHE A 444 6.62 0.76 -13.64
CA PHE A 444 7.51 -0.03 -12.80
C PHE A 444 7.19 -1.51 -12.94
N TYR A 445 8.21 -2.37 -12.85
CA TYR A 445 8.08 -3.81 -13.01
C TYR A 445 7.92 -4.50 -11.64
N VAL A 446 6.93 -5.38 -11.51
CA VAL A 446 6.66 -6.11 -10.26
C VAL A 446 7.28 -7.51 -10.32
N LEU A 447 8.04 -7.89 -9.28
CA LEU A 447 8.73 -9.19 -9.15
C LEU A 447 8.17 -9.97 -7.95
N PRO A 448 7.29 -10.98 -8.18
CA PRO A 448 6.66 -11.76 -7.10
C PRO A 448 7.54 -12.86 -6.49
N GLU A 449 8.49 -13.43 -7.25
CA GLU A 449 9.18 -14.67 -6.86
C GLU A 449 10.69 -14.56 -6.58
N ASP A 450 11.35 -13.43 -6.88
CA ASP A 450 12.81 -13.35 -6.79
C ASP A 450 13.30 -12.66 -5.50
N ASP A 451 14.21 -13.32 -4.76
CA ASP A 451 14.97 -12.79 -3.63
C ASP A 451 16.09 -11.88 -4.18
N VAL A 452 15.72 -10.67 -4.62
CA VAL A 452 16.71 -9.70 -5.09
C VAL A 452 17.13 -8.80 -3.92
N ASP A 453 18.38 -8.93 -3.47
CA ASP A 453 19.00 -8.04 -2.47
C ASP A 453 19.32 -6.69 -3.11
N ILE A 454 18.32 -5.81 -3.23
CA ILE A 454 18.52 -4.41 -3.59
C ILE A 454 18.52 -3.58 -2.32
N GLU A 455 19.65 -2.92 -2.03
CA GLU A 455 19.73 -2.02 -0.88
C GLU A 455 18.67 -0.91 -1.01
N PRO A 456 17.76 -0.76 -0.04
CA PRO A 456 16.72 0.26 -0.12
C PRO A 456 17.34 1.67 -0.11
N ILE A 457 16.89 2.54 -1.01
CA ILE A 457 17.32 3.94 -1.07
C ILE A 457 16.87 4.65 0.21
N GLN A 458 17.80 4.88 1.13
CA GLN A 458 17.51 5.49 2.42
C GLN A 458 17.42 7.02 2.29
N ARG A 459 16.19 7.56 2.28
CA ARG A 459 15.92 9.01 2.13
C ARG A 459 16.45 9.86 3.28
N ALA A 460 16.53 9.31 4.49
CA ALA A 460 17.04 9.99 5.67
C ALA A 460 17.75 8.98 6.56
N ILE A 461 18.98 9.30 6.97
CA ILE A 461 19.81 8.45 7.83
C ILE A 461 19.38 8.70 9.28
N PRO A 462 18.80 7.71 9.99
CA PRO A 462 18.39 7.87 11.38
C PRO A 462 19.60 8.06 12.30
N ARG A 463 19.37 8.73 13.44
CA ARG A 463 20.40 8.94 14.47
C ARG A 463 20.08 8.13 15.72
N GLU A 464 21.11 7.50 16.28
CA GLU A 464 21.01 6.66 17.49
C GLU A 464 22.16 6.94 18.46
N SER A 465 21.97 6.59 19.74
CA SER A 465 22.97 6.84 20.78
C SER A 465 24.22 5.97 20.67
N SER A 466 24.12 4.79 20.08
CA SER A 466 25.24 3.88 19.80
C SER A 466 24.87 2.82 18.76
N VAL A 467 25.86 2.07 18.29
CA VAL A 467 25.65 0.92 17.40
C VAL A 467 24.75 -0.13 18.04
N SER A 468 24.95 -0.47 19.32
CA SER A 468 24.06 -1.39 20.05
C SER A 468 22.64 -0.86 20.24
N HIS A 469 22.45 0.45 20.43
CA HIS A 469 21.09 1.04 20.50
C HIS A 469 20.37 0.88 19.16
N ALA A 470 21.06 1.15 18.04
CA ALA A 470 20.51 0.94 16.71
C ALA A 470 20.15 -0.54 16.48
N ALA A 471 21.07 -1.46 16.79
CA ALA A 471 20.85 -2.90 16.64
C ALA A 471 19.64 -3.40 17.46
N LEU A 472 19.54 -3.03 18.75
CA LEU A 472 18.41 -3.42 19.59
C LEU A 472 17.10 -2.83 19.05
N ARG A 473 17.06 -1.54 18.69
CA ARG A 473 15.86 -0.90 18.14
C ARG A 473 15.37 -1.61 16.88
N LEU A 474 16.30 -1.97 16.00
CA LEU A 474 16.07 -2.73 14.79
C LEU A 474 15.50 -4.13 15.11
N GLN A 475 16.06 -4.84 16.09
CA GLN A 475 15.53 -6.14 16.53
C GLN A 475 14.11 -6.04 17.10
N PHE A 476 13.80 -5.04 17.93
CA PHE A 476 12.43 -4.82 18.40
C PHE A 476 11.45 -4.52 17.25
N THR A 477 11.90 -3.79 16.24
CA THR A 477 11.09 -3.47 15.05
C THR A 477 10.83 -4.74 14.22
N ALA A 478 11.87 -5.54 13.97
CA ALA A 478 11.76 -6.83 13.31
C ALA A 478 10.80 -7.77 14.07
N LEU A 479 10.88 -7.83 15.39
CA LEU A 479 9.96 -8.63 16.22
C LEU A 479 8.50 -8.19 16.05
N GLN A 480 8.25 -6.88 16.09
CA GLN A 480 6.90 -6.33 15.90
C GLN A 480 6.31 -6.72 14.53
N GLU A 481 7.17 -6.75 13.51
CA GLU A 481 6.87 -7.07 12.12
C GLU A 481 6.85 -8.58 11.82
N GLY A 482 7.30 -9.44 12.74
CA GLY A 482 7.37 -10.89 12.56
C GLY A 482 8.54 -11.36 11.69
N ARG A 483 9.64 -10.59 11.66
CA ARG A 483 10.87 -10.91 10.91
C ARG A 483 11.89 -11.64 11.79
N ALA A 484 12.83 -12.35 11.15
CA ALA A 484 13.94 -13.02 11.84
C ALA A 484 14.88 -12.00 12.50
N LEU A 485 15.26 -12.24 13.76
CA LEU A 485 16.07 -11.32 14.58
C LEU A 485 17.57 -11.39 14.28
N GLU A 486 18.02 -12.47 13.63
CA GLU A 486 19.44 -12.79 13.40
C GLU A 486 20.09 -11.92 12.31
N ALA A 487 19.28 -11.35 11.41
CA ALA A 487 19.76 -10.53 10.29
C ALA A 487 20.20 -9.10 10.66
N MET A 488 20.17 -8.73 11.95
CA MET A 488 20.21 -7.32 12.39
C MET A 488 21.54 -6.89 13.03
N ALA A 489 22.63 -7.61 12.75
CA ALA A 489 23.98 -7.19 13.15
C ALA A 489 24.57 -6.20 12.14
N PRO A 490 25.35 -5.20 12.58
CA PRO A 490 25.98 -4.25 11.66
C PRO A 490 27.05 -4.97 10.82
N THR A 491 27.01 -4.80 9.49
CA THR A 491 28.02 -5.33 8.57
C THR A 491 29.28 -4.46 8.57
N THR A 492 29.08 -3.15 8.57
CA THR A 492 30.18 -2.19 8.62
C THR A 492 29.92 -1.12 9.68
N VAL A 493 31.00 -0.73 10.37
CA VAL A 493 31.01 0.39 11.32
C VAL A 493 32.27 1.19 11.02
N LYS A 494 32.10 2.47 10.65
CA LYS A 494 33.20 3.36 10.26
C LYS A 494 32.93 4.80 10.67
N TRP A 495 33.98 5.59 10.78
CA TRP A 495 33.84 7.04 10.91
C TRP A 495 33.34 7.64 9.59
N ALA A 496 32.35 8.52 9.65
CA ALA A 496 31.83 9.19 8.46
C ALA A 496 32.92 10.07 7.83
N GLU A 497 33.00 10.07 6.50
CA GLU A 497 33.89 10.98 5.78
C GLU A 497 33.49 12.43 6.02
N ARG A 498 34.47 13.32 6.19
CA ARG A 498 34.26 14.73 6.49
C ARG A 498 33.58 15.46 5.32
N ARG A 499 32.25 15.48 5.27
CA ARG A 499 31.51 16.27 4.28
C ARG A 499 31.44 17.76 4.69
N PRO A 500 31.63 18.73 3.77
CA PRO A 500 31.83 20.13 4.13
C PRO A 500 30.57 20.92 4.56
N ARG A 501 29.35 20.42 4.32
CA ARG A 501 28.11 21.18 4.52
C ARG A 501 27.24 20.61 5.64
N GLY A 502 26.85 21.46 6.61
CA GLY A 502 25.84 21.15 7.64
C GLY A 502 26.38 20.70 9.00
N ARG A 503 27.65 21.02 9.32
CA ARG A 503 28.29 20.60 10.59
C ARG A 503 27.61 21.23 11.80
N VAL A 504 27.23 20.42 12.78
CA VAL A 504 27.15 20.87 14.17
C VAL A 504 28.59 20.93 14.68
N VAL A 505 29.06 22.13 15.03
CA VAL A 505 30.43 22.34 15.53
C VAL A 505 30.62 21.48 16.79
N GLY A 506 31.72 20.72 16.86
CA GLY A 506 32.06 19.90 18.02
C GLY A 506 31.47 18.47 18.03
N THR A 507 30.90 18.00 16.92
CA THR A 507 30.37 16.62 16.81
C THR A 507 31.03 15.85 15.66
N ASP A 508 31.50 14.64 15.96
CA ASP A 508 31.90 13.62 14.97
C ASP A 508 30.75 12.63 14.73
N MET A 509 30.74 11.98 13.57
CA MET A 509 29.71 11.01 13.19
C MET A 509 30.32 9.64 12.93
N LEU A 510 29.77 8.62 13.56
CA LEU A 510 30.02 7.21 13.24
C LEU A 510 28.85 6.67 12.41
N GLU A 511 29.13 5.90 11.38
CA GLU A 511 28.14 5.26 10.50
C GLU A 511 28.18 3.75 10.69
N ALA A 512 27.02 3.17 10.94
CA ALA A 512 26.82 1.72 11.02
C ALA A 512 25.83 1.28 9.94
N GLN A 513 26.25 0.34 9.10
CA GLN A 513 25.42 -0.23 8.05
C GLN A 513 24.80 -1.53 8.54
N PHE A 514 23.48 -1.64 8.39
CA PHE A 514 22.71 -2.83 8.73
C PHE A 514 22.13 -3.43 7.45
N PRO A 515 22.27 -4.75 7.21
CA PRO A 515 21.66 -5.41 6.06
C PRO A 515 20.17 -5.11 5.96
N ARG A 516 19.71 -4.74 4.76
CA ARG A 516 18.28 -4.48 4.45
C ARG A 516 17.61 -3.33 5.23
N GLU A 517 18.32 -2.69 6.15
CA GLU A 517 17.82 -1.58 7.00
C GLU A 517 18.53 -0.25 6.72
N GLY A 518 19.63 -0.29 5.95
CA GLY A 518 20.40 0.87 5.54
C GLY A 518 21.40 1.34 6.60
N THR A 519 21.80 2.62 6.50
CA THR A 519 22.82 3.23 7.36
C THR A 519 22.18 3.93 8.56
N TYR A 520 22.87 3.90 9.70
CA TYR A 520 22.53 4.63 10.92
C TYR A 520 23.71 5.50 11.34
N GLN A 521 23.42 6.70 11.85
CA GLN A 521 24.42 7.63 12.35
C GLN A 521 24.44 7.67 13.88
N VAL A 522 25.63 7.66 14.47
CA VAL A 522 25.85 7.87 15.90
C VAL A 522 26.61 9.17 16.09
N PRO A 523 25.94 10.25 16.57
CA PRO A 523 26.61 11.52 16.85
C PRO A 523 27.42 11.42 18.14
N ILE A 524 28.67 11.88 18.08
CA ILE A 524 29.65 11.76 19.16
C ILE A 524 30.27 13.12 19.43
N SER A 525 30.35 13.53 20.69
CA SER A 525 31.07 14.74 21.08
C SER A 525 32.56 14.60 20.74
N HIS A 526 33.10 15.56 19.99
CA HIS A 526 34.51 15.55 19.57
C HIS A 526 35.46 15.51 20.77
N ALA A 527 35.17 16.27 21.83
CA ALA A 527 36.00 16.30 23.04
C ALA A 527 36.00 14.96 23.78
N LEU A 528 34.82 14.32 23.90
CA LEU A 528 34.69 13.01 24.55
C LEU A 528 35.38 11.92 23.73
N LYS A 529 35.22 11.94 22.40
CA LYS A 529 35.97 11.07 21.50
C LYS A 529 37.47 11.20 21.73
N LEU A 530 38.02 12.42 21.68
CA LEU A 530 39.46 12.62 21.81
C LEU A 530 40.03 12.10 23.13
N VAL A 531 39.36 12.32 24.26
CA VAL A 531 39.83 11.78 25.54
C VAL A 531 39.67 10.26 25.61
N GLU A 532 38.59 9.69 25.08
CA GLU A 532 38.41 8.23 25.04
C GLU A 532 39.48 7.55 24.18
N HIS A 533 39.79 8.09 23.01
CA HIS A 533 40.88 7.61 22.17
C HIS A 533 42.22 7.63 22.93
N LYS A 534 42.49 8.68 23.71
CA LYS A 534 43.72 8.75 24.51
C LYS A 534 43.74 7.71 25.63
N ILE A 535 42.61 7.41 26.26
CA ILE A 535 42.49 6.32 27.23
C ILE A 535 42.74 4.97 26.54
N LEU A 536 42.08 4.72 25.41
CA LEU A 536 42.16 3.46 24.66
C LEU A 536 43.53 3.20 24.00
N ALA A 537 44.29 4.27 23.70
CA ALA A 537 45.58 4.16 23.03
C ALA A 537 46.65 3.48 23.88
N ASP A 538 46.56 3.60 25.21
CA ASP A 538 47.52 2.99 26.14
C ASP A 538 46.81 2.45 27.39
N ALA A 539 46.69 1.12 27.48
CA ALA A 539 46.11 0.45 28.64
C ALA A 539 46.89 0.73 29.94
N ASN A 540 48.18 1.06 29.84
CA ASN A 540 49.09 1.40 30.93
C ASN A 540 49.24 2.92 31.10
N GLY A 541 48.43 3.71 30.37
CA GLY A 541 48.52 5.16 30.36
C GLY A 541 48.02 5.83 31.64
N PRO A 542 47.77 7.15 31.59
CA PRO A 542 47.25 7.92 32.73
C PRO A 542 45.94 7.34 33.28
N LEU A 543 45.84 7.28 34.61
CA LEU A 543 44.65 6.80 35.32
C LEU A 543 43.49 7.79 35.27
N TYR A 544 43.80 9.08 35.21
CA TYR A 544 42.83 10.16 35.17
C TYR A 544 43.33 11.32 34.30
N TRP A 545 42.36 12.08 33.81
CA TRP A 545 42.55 13.14 32.83
C TRP A 545 41.96 14.45 33.34
N ARG A 546 42.50 15.58 32.90
CA ARG A 546 41.94 16.92 33.15
C ARG A 546 41.53 17.57 31.83
N ILE A 547 40.37 18.22 31.82
CA ILE A 547 39.89 19.05 30.71
C ILE A 547 39.41 20.40 31.26
N PRO A 548 40.07 21.51 30.90
CA PRO A 548 39.53 22.84 31.20
C PRO A 548 38.36 23.15 30.27
N LEU A 549 37.24 23.62 30.82
CA LEU A 549 36.07 24.10 30.09
C LEU A 549 35.96 25.61 30.29
N ALA A 550 36.13 26.40 29.22
CA ALA A 550 36.02 27.85 29.26
C ALA A 550 34.86 28.30 28.37
N LEU A 551 33.86 28.98 28.95
CA LEU A 551 32.70 29.51 28.22
C LEU A 551 31.99 28.46 27.33
N GLY A 552 31.94 27.20 27.80
CA GLY A 552 31.33 26.08 27.06
C GLY A 552 32.22 25.42 26.00
N VAL A 553 33.48 25.84 25.85
CA VAL A 553 34.45 25.23 24.93
C VAL A 553 35.43 24.37 25.71
N ALA A 554 35.62 23.13 25.25
CA ALA A 554 36.60 22.21 25.82
C ALA A 554 38.02 22.51 25.32
N GLY A 555 38.95 22.68 26.27
CA GLY A 555 40.38 22.76 26.00
C GLY A 555 41.03 21.39 25.82
N PRO A 556 42.37 21.34 25.70
CA PRO A 556 43.10 20.09 25.50
C PRO A 556 43.00 19.18 26.73
N SER A 557 42.79 17.89 26.52
CA SER A 557 42.87 16.89 27.59
C SER A 557 44.31 16.55 27.95
N THR A 558 44.64 16.62 29.24
CA THR A 558 45.96 16.31 29.80
C THR A 558 45.85 15.16 30.79
N GLY A 559 46.67 14.12 30.62
CA GLY A 559 46.73 13.00 31.55
C GLY A 559 47.64 13.31 32.73
N GLU A 560 47.28 12.83 33.91
CA GLU A 560 48.11 13.00 35.10
C GLU A 560 49.09 11.85 35.28
N VAL A 561 50.33 12.20 35.63
CA VAL A 561 51.40 11.23 35.83
C VAL A 561 51.22 10.60 37.20
N THR A 562 50.62 9.41 37.22
CA THR A 562 50.42 8.61 38.43
C THR A 562 51.03 7.24 38.20
N GLN A 563 51.71 6.70 39.23
CA GLN A 563 52.27 5.36 39.15
C GLN A 563 51.15 4.32 39.35
N TRP A 564 51.22 3.25 38.56
CA TRP A 564 50.36 2.09 38.74
C TRP A 564 50.77 1.31 40.00
N PRO A 565 49.81 0.75 40.76
CA PRO A 565 50.12 -0.10 41.90
C PRO A 565 50.97 -1.31 41.47
N GLN A 566 52.06 -1.60 42.17
CA GLN A 566 52.95 -2.71 41.83
C GLN A 566 52.53 -3.99 42.54
N THR A 567 51.51 -4.69 42.01
CA THR A 567 51.05 -5.99 42.53
C THR A 567 50.86 -7.02 41.42
N PRO A 568 50.85 -8.34 41.73
CA PRO A 568 50.51 -9.38 40.76
C PRO A 568 49.12 -9.16 40.13
N ALA A 569 48.10 -8.74 40.91
CA ALA A 569 46.78 -8.45 40.35
C ALA A 569 46.80 -7.28 39.35
N THR A 570 47.68 -6.29 39.52
CA THR A 570 47.81 -5.19 38.54
C THR A 570 48.19 -5.73 37.17
N GLN A 571 49.10 -6.71 37.08
CA GLN A 571 49.52 -7.26 35.79
C GLN A 571 48.39 -8.01 35.09
N SER A 572 47.60 -8.79 35.85
CA SER A 572 46.41 -9.47 35.36
C SER A 572 45.35 -8.46 34.88
N PHE A 573 45.12 -7.40 35.66
CA PHE A 573 44.22 -6.31 35.33
C PHE A 573 44.62 -5.60 34.03
N LEU A 574 45.88 -5.19 33.89
CA LEU A 574 46.39 -4.51 32.70
C LEU A 574 46.30 -5.39 31.45
N THR A 575 46.50 -6.71 31.60
CA THR A 575 46.32 -7.68 30.51
C THR A 575 44.87 -7.72 30.04
N ALA A 576 43.91 -7.85 30.97
CA ALA A 576 42.49 -7.87 30.64
C ALA A 576 42.00 -6.51 30.10
N ARG A 577 42.51 -5.40 30.63
CA ARG A 577 42.24 -4.04 30.16
C ARG A 577 42.69 -3.85 28.71
N ARG A 578 43.90 -4.31 28.37
CA ARG A 578 44.42 -4.25 26.99
C ARG A 578 43.56 -5.06 26.03
N GLN A 579 43.20 -6.29 26.40
CA GLN A 579 42.31 -7.13 25.59
C GLN A 579 40.96 -6.45 25.34
N TYR A 580 40.36 -5.85 26.37
CA TYR A 580 39.13 -5.08 26.20
C TYR A 580 39.33 -3.86 25.29
N PHE A 581 40.41 -3.10 25.46
CA PHE A 581 40.70 -1.91 24.65
C PHE A 581 40.92 -2.27 23.17
N ASP A 582 41.58 -3.38 22.88
CA ASP A 582 41.77 -3.88 21.53
C ASP A 582 40.43 -4.25 20.87
N VAL A 583 39.51 -4.88 21.62
CA VAL A 583 38.14 -5.14 21.17
C VAL A 583 37.40 -3.85 20.86
N VAL A 584 37.52 -2.83 21.72
CA VAL A 584 36.85 -1.53 21.53
C VAL A 584 37.39 -0.82 20.29
N ARG A 585 38.71 -0.77 20.09
CA ARG A 585 39.33 -0.06 18.97
C ARG A 585 39.02 -0.71 17.62
N GLY A 586 38.80 -2.02 17.59
CA GLY A 586 38.48 -2.74 16.36
C GLY A 586 39.59 -2.66 15.29
N GLY A 587 40.85 -2.59 15.75
CA GLY A 587 42.04 -2.46 14.89
C GLY A 587 42.12 -1.11 14.18
N ILE A 588 42.28 -1.13 12.86
CA ILE A 588 42.50 0.05 11.99
C ILE A 588 41.32 1.05 12.06
N LYS A 589 40.14 0.59 12.47
CA LYS A 589 38.93 1.43 12.57
C LYS A 589 39.06 2.50 13.65
N GLU A 590 39.88 2.27 14.67
CA GLU A 590 40.06 3.15 15.84
C GLU A 590 38.70 3.63 16.37
N LEU A 591 37.85 2.68 16.74
CA LEU A 591 36.53 2.95 17.29
C LEU A 591 36.60 3.35 18.78
N ILE A 592 35.49 3.86 19.28
CA ILE A 592 35.24 4.12 20.69
C ILE A 592 34.10 3.24 21.19
N THR A 593 33.80 3.26 22.49
CA THR A 593 32.81 2.39 23.15
C THR A 593 31.40 2.51 22.56
N GLN A 594 31.01 3.68 22.03
CA GLN A 594 29.74 3.86 21.29
C GLN A 594 29.64 3.09 19.96
N GLY A 595 30.78 2.63 19.42
CA GLY A 595 30.89 1.86 18.18
C GLY A 595 30.91 0.34 18.37
N VAL A 596 30.89 -0.13 19.61
CA VAL A 596 31.09 -1.55 19.96
C VAL A 596 29.76 -2.29 19.99
N ASP A 597 29.75 -3.54 19.54
CA ASP A 597 28.69 -4.50 19.86
C ASP A 597 29.01 -5.18 21.20
N PHE A 598 28.33 -4.77 22.27
CA PHE A 598 28.58 -5.31 23.61
C PHE A 598 28.28 -6.81 23.76
N ARG A 599 27.53 -7.41 22.83
CA ARG A 599 27.27 -8.85 22.84
C ARG A 599 28.53 -9.64 22.51
N SER A 600 29.28 -9.20 21.50
CA SER A 600 30.54 -9.85 21.11
C SER A 600 31.68 -9.50 22.05
N ALA A 601 31.65 -8.32 22.69
CA ALA A 601 32.65 -7.90 23.66
C ALA A 601 32.46 -8.48 25.07
N ARG A 602 31.38 -9.24 25.32
CA ARG A 602 30.96 -9.69 26.66
C ARG A 602 32.08 -10.38 27.44
N ASP A 603 32.76 -11.35 26.83
CA ASP A 603 33.76 -12.16 27.54
C ASP A 603 34.98 -11.33 27.95
N ALA A 604 35.45 -10.46 27.07
CA ALA A 604 36.53 -9.53 27.37
C ALA A 604 36.15 -8.55 28.51
N ILE A 605 34.92 -8.04 28.50
CA ILE A 605 34.41 -7.15 29.54
C ILE A 605 34.29 -7.88 30.89
N MET A 606 33.79 -9.12 30.91
CA MET A 606 33.70 -9.90 32.15
C MET A 606 35.08 -10.21 32.73
N ALA A 607 36.04 -10.60 31.89
CA ALA A 607 37.42 -10.83 32.32
C ALA A 607 38.04 -9.54 32.90
N TYR A 608 37.82 -8.41 32.24
CA TYR A 608 38.28 -7.10 32.69
C TYR A 608 37.68 -6.68 34.03
N ALA A 609 36.36 -6.79 34.20
CA ALA A 609 35.69 -6.47 35.46
C ALA A 609 36.09 -7.42 36.59
N SER A 610 36.30 -8.70 36.29
CA SER A 610 36.77 -9.69 37.28
C SER A 610 38.17 -9.38 37.76
N ALA A 611 39.09 -9.05 36.84
CA ALA A 611 40.45 -8.67 37.18
C ALA A 611 40.49 -7.35 37.98
N TYR A 612 39.59 -6.41 37.69
CA TYR A 612 39.42 -5.19 38.48
C TYR A 612 38.99 -5.48 39.92
N LEU A 613 37.99 -6.36 40.10
CA LEU A 613 37.55 -6.78 41.43
C LEU A 613 38.68 -7.42 42.23
N SER A 614 39.44 -8.34 41.62
CA SER A 614 40.60 -8.97 42.27
C SER A 614 41.67 -7.95 42.67
N LEU A 615 41.95 -6.96 41.81
CA LEU A 615 42.88 -5.88 42.12
C LEU A 615 42.39 -5.04 43.32
N LEU A 616 41.12 -4.65 43.33
CA LEU A 616 40.56 -3.89 44.46
C LEU A 616 40.57 -4.69 45.76
N GLN A 617 40.30 -6.00 45.71
CA GLN A 617 40.36 -6.88 46.88
C GLN A 617 41.79 -6.99 47.44
N GLU A 618 42.79 -7.15 46.57
CA GLU A 618 44.20 -7.19 47.00
C GLU A 618 44.63 -5.85 47.61
N LEU A 619 44.31 -4.73 46.97
CA LEU A 619 44.64 -3.40 47.49
C LEU A 619 43.91 -3.09 48.80
N GLY A 620 42.63 -3.49 48.91
CA GLY A 620 41.86 -3.38 50.15
C GLY A 620 42.47 -4.19 51.29
N HIS A 621 42.87 -5.42 51.03
CA HIS A 621 43.53 -6.25 52.03
C HIS A 621 44.89 -5.67 52.46
N ARG A 622 45.67 -5.12 51.52
CA ARG A 622 46.94 -4.43 51.85
C ARG A 622 46.70 -3.23 52.77
N VAL A 623 45.65 -2.44 52.52
CA VAL A 623 45.27 -1.32 53.39
C VAL A 623 44.95 -1.79 54.81
N GLU A 624 44.28 -2.92 54.98
CA GLU A 624 43.89 -3.45 56.30
C GLU A 624 45.07 -3.99 57.12
N VAL A 625 46.11 -4.51 56.46
CA VAL A 625 47.21 -5.25 57.09
C VAL A 625 48.49 -4.41 57.27
N SER A 626 48.64 -3.28 56.56
CA SER A 626 49.85 -2.46 56.56
C SER A 626 50.03 -1.57 57.80
N ASP A 627 51.30 -1.40 58.23
CA ASP A 627 51.71 -0.42 59.26
C ASP A 627 51.59 1.04 58.77
N THR A 628 51.67 2.02 59.68
CA THR A 628 51.26 3.43 59.47
C THR A 628 51.79 4.15 58.21
N PHE A 629 52.98 3.80 57.69
CA PHE A 629 53.54 4.43 56.48
C PHE A 629 53.16 3.66 55.20
N GLU A 630 53.25 2.33 55.21
CA GLU A 630 52.82 1.50 54.08
C GLU A 630 51.30 1.60 53.84
N ALA A 631 50.52 1.82 54.91
CA ALA A 631 49.10 2.08 54.83
C ALA A 631 48.79 3.32 53.97
N GLN A 632 49.58 4.40 54.06
CA GLN A 632 49.34 5.61 53.26
C GLN A 632 49.52 5.37 51.76
N LEU A 633 50.55 4.60 51.39
CA LEU A 633 50.79 4.23 49.99
C LEU A 633 49.70 3.29 49.48
N ALA A 634 49.30 2.30 50.29
CA ALA A 634 48.21 1.38 49.95
C ALA A 634 46.85 2.10 49.79
N PHE A 635 46.57 3.09 50.64
CA PHE A 635 45.38 3.94 50.52
C PHE A 635 45.43 4.80 49.25
N ALA A 636 46.59 5.34 48.88
CA ALA A 636 46.77 6.09 47.64
C ALA A 636 46.55 5.19 46.42
N ASP A 637 47.13 4.00 46.38
CA ASP A 637 46.95 3.00 45.31
C ASP A 637 45.46 2.64 45.13
N LEU A 638 44.78 2.31 46.24
CA LEU A 638 43.35 1.98 46.22
C LEU A 638 42.52 3.17 45.70
N ARG A 639 42.80 4.38 46.18
CA ARG A 639 42.12 5.60 45.72
C ARG A 639 42.31 5.85 44.24
N HIS A 640 43.52 5.67 43.71
CA HIS A 640 43.78 5.84 42.28
C HIS A 640 42.99 4.83 41.44
N MET A 641 42.86 3.58 41.90
CA MET A 641 42.08 2.55 41.21
C MET A 641 40.58 2.77 41.29
N LEU A 642 40.08 3.36 42.38
CA LEU A 642 38.68 3.76 42.49
C LEU A 642 38.34 4.97 41.61
N ALA A 643 39.34 5.81 41.27
CA ALA A 643 39.20 6.95 40.37
C ALA A 643 39.64 6.67 38.93
N LEU A 644 39.80 5.40 38.55
CA LEU A 644 40.22 4.98 37.22
C LEU A 644 39.33 5.58 36.11
N ASP A 645 39.91 5.94 34.98
CA ASP A 645 39.23 6.46 33.78
C ASP A 645 38.33 7.68 34.06
N SER A 646 38.70 8.46 35.06
CA SER A 646 38.02 9.70 35.42
C SER A 646 38.57 10.90 34.65
N VAL A 647 37.70 11.83 34.32
CA VAL A 647 38.04 13.09 33.64
C VAL A 647 37.58 14.25 34.51
N PHE A 648 38.52 14.89 35.21
CA PHE A 648 38.28 16.08 35.99
C PHE A 648 38.06 17.29 35.07
N LEU A 649 36.96 17.99 35.30
CA LEU A 649 36.55 19.18 34.57
C LEU A 649 36.74 20.40 35.47
N THR A 650 37.49 21.39 34.96
CA THR A 650 37.53 22.72 35.56
C THR A 650 36.69 23.66 34.70
N VAL A 651 35.49 23.99 35.16
CA VAL A 651 34.52 24.81 34.44
C VAL A 651 34.64 26.26 34.86
N THR A 652 34.95 27.13 33.91
CA THR A 652 34.97 28.59 34.11
C THR A 652 33.74 29.20 33.45
N ASP A 653 32.86 29.79 34.26
CA ASP A 653 31.64 30.45 33.78
C ASP A 653 31.90 31.89 33.27
N HIS A 654 30.85 32.53 32.74
CA HIS A 654 30.91 33.91 32.22
C HIS A 654 31.22 34.98 33.29
N ARG A 655 31.23 34.60 34.58
CA ARG A 655 31.57 35.47 35.72
C ARG A 655 32.93 35.10 36.31
N GLU A 656 33.75 34.36 35.54
CA GLU A 656 35.06 33.84 35.95
C GLU A 656 35.02 32.93 37.18
N ARG A 657 33.84 32.41 37.55
CA ARG A 657 33.73 31.46 38.66
C ARG A 657 34.16 30.09 38.19
N ARG A 658 35.04 29.46 38.98
CA ARG A 658 35.50 28.10 38.77
C ARG A 658 34.60 27.12 39.49
N ARG A 659 34.19 26.07 38.79
CA ARG A 659 33.48 24.91 39.34
C ARG A 659 34.20 23.64 38.92
N GLU A 660 34.17 22.65 39.79
CA GLU A 660 34.76 21.34 39.54
C GLU A 660 33.67 20.30 39.37
N ALA A 661 33.87 19.41 38.41
CA ALA A 661 33.05 18.23 38.19
C ALA A 661 33.93 17.12 37.64
N THR A 662 33.48 15.87 37.72
CA THR A 662 34.23 14.74 37.18
C THR A 662 33.35 13.91 36.28
N LEU A 663 33.88 13.51 35.12
CA LEU A 663 33.23 12.53 34.27
C LEU A 663 33.85 11.16 34.46
N ILE A 664 33.05 10.10 34.38
CA ILE A 664 33.55 8.73 34.29
C ILE A 664 33.38 8.24 32.86
N ALA A 665 34.48 7.82 32.26
CA ALA A 665 34.51 7.31 30.90
C ALA A 665 33.86 5.92 30.80
N PRO A 666 33.28 5.57 29.65
CA PRO A 666 32.70 4.25 29.44
C PRO A 666 33.71 3.09 29.48
N THR A 667 35.01 3.39 29.39
CA THR A 667 36.12 2.43 29.54
C THR A 667 36.31 1.93 30.98
N HIS A 668 35.67 2.60 31.96
CA HIS A 668 35.72 2.18 33.36
C HIS A 668 35.10 0.77 33.50
N PRO A 669 35.73 -0.16 34.26
CA PRO A 669 35.29 -1.56 34.34
C PRO A 669 33.82 -1.75 34.69
N LEU A 670 33.31 -0.99 35.68
CA LEU A 670 31.91 -1.09 36.10
C LEU A 670 30.93 -0.56 35.04
N ARG A 671 31.33 0.43 34.23
CA ARG A 671 30.49 0.98 33.17
C ARG A 671 30.45 0.04 31.97
N ALA A 672 31.61 -0.48 31.57
CA ALA A 672 31.72 -1.51 30.54
C ALA A 672 30.87 -2.75 30.92
N LEU A 673 30.96 -3.21 32.17
CA LEU A 673 30.14 -4.33 32.67
C LEU A 673 28.65 -4.01 32.60
N TRP A 674 28.22 -2.83 33.04
CA TRP A 674 26.83 -2.42 32.94
C TRP A 674 26.33 -2.44 31.49
N LEU A 675 27.11 -1.93 30.54
CA LEU A 675 26.75 -1.91 29.11
C LEU A 675 26.63 -3.32 28.52
N ALA A 676 27.51 -4.25 28.92
CA ALA A 676 27.40 -5.66 28.57
C ALA A 676 26.14 -6.32 29.16
N THR A 677 25.83 -6.03 30.42
CA THR A 677 24.60 -6.53 31.08
C THR A 677 23.35 -5.97 30.43
N TRP A 678 23.33 -4.67 30.09
CA TRP A 678 22.22 -4.02 29.39
C TRP A 678 21.97 -4.66 28.01
N ALA A 679 23.04 -4.93 27.25
CA ALA A 679 22.91 -5.59 25.96
C ALA A 679 22.38 -7.03 26.09
N ALA A 680 22.87 -7.78 27.09
CA ALA A 680 22.39 -9.13 27.39
C ALA A 680 20.92 -9.14 27.82
N LEU A 681 20.52 -8.21 28.71
CA LEU A 681 19.14 -8.02 29.15
C LEU A 681 18.21 -7.77 27.96
N GLY A 682 18.65 -6.93 27.01
CA GLY A 682 17.92 -6.67 25.77
C GLY A 682 17.65 -7.94 24.96
N GLN A 683 18.64 -8.84 24.83
CA GLN A 683 18.45 -10.11 24.14
C GLN A 683 17.50 -11.04 24.89
N THR A 684 17.61 -11.13 26.22
CA THR A 684 16.68 -11.92 27.04
C THR A 684 15.25 -11.41 26.88
N TRP A 685 15.03 -10.10 26.94
CA TRP A 685 13.71 -9.51 26.76
C TRP A 685 13.16 -9.74 25.35
N LEU A 686 13.99 -9.66 24.32
CA LEU A 686 13.59 -9.98 22.93
C LEU A 686 13.16 -11.44 22.78
N ALA A 687 13.87 -12.38 23.43
CA ALA A 687 13.53 -13.79 23.40
C ALA A 687 12.18 -14.08 24.10
N GLU A 688 11.96 -13.51 25.28
CA GLU A 688 10.69 -13.64 26.01
C GLU A 688 9.52 -12.98 25.26
N LEU A 689 9.75 -11.84 24.60
CA LEU A 689 8.71 -11.18 23.81
C LEU A 689 8.31 -11.95 22.55
N HIS A 690 9.07 -12.97 22.14
CA HIS A 690 8.70 -13.82 21.02
C HIS A 690 7.40 -14.59 21.27
N THR A 691 7.12 -14.95 22.52
CA THR A 691 5.91 -15.67 22.94
C THR A 691 4.86 -14.76 23.60
N ALA A 692 5.19 -13.49 23.84
CA ALA A 692 4.32 -12.53 24.50
C ALA A 692 3.38 -11.79 23.52
N PRO A 693 2.27 -11.20 24.01
CA PRO A 693 1.43 -10.32 23.21
C PRO A 693 2.20 -9.12 22.61
N LYS A 694 1.95 -8.83 21.33
CA LYS A 694 2.66 -7.77 20.57
C LYS A 694 2.55 -6.37 21.17
N GLU A 695 1.53 -6.11 21.99
CA GLU A 695 1.34 -4.84 22.69
C GLU A 695 2.47 -4.51 23.68
N PHE A 696 3.18 -5.51 24.20
CA PHE A 696 4.30 -5.30 25.12
C PHE A 696 5.61 -4.91 24.42
N VAL A 697 5.74 -5.12 23.11
CA VAL A 697 6.96 -4.81 22.36
C VAL A 697 7.33 -3.32 22.45
N GLY A 698 6.33 -2.44 22.32
CA GLY A 698 6.53 -0.98 22.38
C GLY A 698 7.02 -0.50 23.75
N PRO A 699 6.28 -0.79 24.85
CA PRO A 699 6.69 -0.43 26.21
C PRO A 699 8.04 -1.02 26.63
N THR A 700 8.32 -2.29 26.33
CA THR A 700 9.59 -2.92 26.69
C THR A 700 10.77 -2.31 25.96
N ARG A 701 10.61 -2.00 24.66
CA ARG A 701 11.63 -1.26 23.89
C ARG A 701 11.92 0.09 24.52
N GLU A 702 10.88 0.84 24.91
CA GLU A 702 11.03 2.17 25.52
C GLU A 702 11.73 2.07 26.88
N ALA A 703 11.35 1.10 27.71
CA ALA A 703 12.00 0.85 28.99
C ALA A 703 13.50 0.56 28.82
N LEU A 704 13.85 -0.34 27.89
CA LEU A 704 15.24 -0.74 27.65
C LEU A 704 16.10 0.40 27.07
N LEU A 705 15.58 1.13 26.08
CA LEU A 705 16.38 2.10 25.32
C LEU A 705 16.37 3.51 25.93
N ARG A 706 15.39 3.85 26.77
CA ARG A 706 15.24 5.22 27.31
C ARG A 706 15.17 5.33 28.83
N GLN A 707 14.74 4.28 29.54
CA GLN A 707 14.53 4.35 30.99
C GLN A 707 15.67 3.71 31.79
N LEU A 708 16.31 2.67 31.25
CA LEU A 708 17.49 2.07 31.88
C LEU A 708 18.74 2.89 31.60
N ALA A 709 19.44 3.32 32.65
CA ALA A 709 20.66 4.12 32.56
C ALA A 709 21.70 3.70 33.61
N PRO A 710 23.01 3.80 33.30
CA PRO A 710 24.11 3.49 34.23
C PRO A 710 24.37 4.64 35.22
N VAL A 711 23.36 5.01 36.01
CA VAL A 711 23.50 6.02 37.07
C VAL A 711 24.19 5.37 38.28
N ALA A 712 25.16 6.07 38.88
CA ALA A 712 25.89 5.60 40.06
C ALA A 712 26.72 4.31 39.82
N PHE A 713 27.33 4.20 38.64
CA PHE A 713 28.36 3.20 38.34
C PHE A 713 29.67 3.93 37.99
N PRO A 714 30.64 4.06 38.93
CA PRO A 714 30.61 3.63 40.34
C PRO A 714 29.67 4.46 41.26
N PRO A 715 29.27 3.98 42.45
CA PRO A 715 28.34 4.71 43.32
C PRO A 715 28.91 6.01 43.89
N VAL A 716 30.22 6.02 44.13
CA VAL A 716 30.97 7.15 44.67
C VAL A 716 32.33 7.24 44.01
N LEU A 717 32.88 8.45 43.93
CA LEU A 717 34.21 8.68 43.38
C LEU A 717 35.08 9.45 44.38
N PRO A 718 36.24 8.93 44.81
CA PRO A 718 37.13 9.66 45.68
C PRO A 718 37.97 10.69 44.90
N THR A 719 38.24 11.84 45.51
CA THR A 719 39.16 12.87 44.97
C THR A 719 40.56 12.75 45.60
N GLU A 720 41.56 13.38 44.96
CA GLU A 720 42.93 13.48 45.52
C GLU A 720 42.98 14.20 46.89
N THR A 721 41.97 15.01 47.20
CA THR A 721 41.82 15.73 48.47
C THR A 721 41.06 14.93 49.53
N GLY A 722 40.63 13.69 49.23
CA GLY A 722 39.89 12.83 50.15
C GLY A 722 38.40 13.14 50.25
N HIS A 723 37.87 14.00 49.38
CA HIS A 723 36.43 14.20 49.25
C HIS A 723 35.80 13.08 48.42
N ILE A 724 34.48 12.92 48.58
CA ILE A 724 33.71 11.95 47.82
C ILE A 724 32.73 12.70 46.92
N LEU A 725 32.75 12.37 45.63
CA LEU A 725 31.78 12.84 44.65
C LEU A 725 30.68 11.79 44.49
N ILE A 726 29.46 12.26 44.27
CA ILE A 726 28.28 11.42 44.01
C ILE A 726 27.83 11.59 42.57
N ALA A 727 27.19 10.57 42.03
CA ALA A 727 26.62 10.63 40.70
C ALA A 727 25.52 11.69 40.65
N VAL A 728 25.63 12.62 39.69
CA VAL A 728 24.62 13.63 39.40
C VAL A 728 23.66 13.10 38.35
N ASP A 729 24.18 12.77 37.17
CA ASP A 729 23.41 12.23 36.05
C ASP A 729 24.35 11.67 34.97
N ASN A 730 23.81 11.11 33.90
CA ASN A 730 24.54 10.74 32.69
C ASN A 730 24.49 11.87 31.64
N LEU A 731 25.63 12.23 31.04
CA LEU A 731 25.66 13.15 29.88
C LEU A 731 25.07 12.49 28.64
N ASN A 732 25.32 11.19 28.51
CA ASN A 732 24.77 10.27 27.52
C ASN A 732 24.85 8.85 28.12
N PRO A 733 24.34 7.80 27.46
CA PRO A 733 24.38 6.44 28.03
C PRO A 733 25.78 5.89 28.37
N PHE A 734 26.86 6.58 28.00
CA PHE A 734 28.25 6.15 28.13
C PHE A 734 29.03 6.95 29.17
N TRP A 735 28.81 8.26 29.27
CA TRP A 735 29.55 9.17 30.15
C TRP A 735 28.69 9.64 31.34
N ALA A 736 29.17 9.41 32.56
CA ALA A 736 28.48 9.86 33.79
C ALA A 736 29.15 11.09 34.41
N LEU A 737 28.35 11.99 34.97
CA LEU A 737 28.77 13.20 35.66
C LEU A 737 28.68 13.01 37.18
N TYR A 738 29.76 13.37 37.87
CA TYR A 738 29.89 13.38 39.32
C TYR A 738 30.24 14.78 39.78
N ALA A 739 29.71 15.15 40.94
CA ALA A 739 29.99 16.43 41.58
C ALA A 739 30.02 16.27 43.11
N PRO A 740 30.60 17.23 43.85
CA PRO A 740 30.49 17.25 45.30
C PRO A 740 29.01 17.25 45.72
N SER A 741 28.69 16.58 46.82
CA SER A 741 27.31 16.62 47.36
C SER A 741 26.90 18.08 47.59
N PRO A 742 25.69 18.51 47.14
CA PRO A 742 25.14 19.76 47.61
C PRO A 742 25.00 19.64 49.13
N GLY A 743 25.70 20.50 49.86
CA GLY A 743 25.58 20.62 51.31
C GLY A 743 24.27 21.28 51.72
#